data_AF-A0A821Z598-F1
#
_entry.id   AF-A0A821Z598-F1
#
_cell.length_a   1.000
_cell.length_b   1.000
_cell.length_c   1.000
_cell.angle_alpha   90.00
_cell.angle_beta   90.00
_cell.angle_gamma   90.00
#
_symmetry.space_group_name_H-M   'P 1'
#
loop_
_entity.id
_entity.type
_entity.pdbx_description
1 polymer ?
#
loop_
_entity_poly.entity_id
_entity_poly.type
_entity_poly.pdbx_seq_one_letter_code
_entity_poly.pdbx_strand_id
1 'polypeptide(L)'
;NPRNFSESNIQAITEQLPPGSFLPLYFHAQNATILIEIEENNIDQPLVSSWQVLLPTSDITSSLIPHVAFFPNVALNHYWSENGPTDPMGYSRFILTSLTIIQSIHQKLCNDSRFERLKLHSIDIPNLMNLFEFLVVPNRENMIRVRNLKNYFSKFSHQKYPDLLSTINCVDSFGVYYASQSPAMNESIQKIRAQAESDKQKKIQEVKDAKERYTRLMNSINGRSCTCSYRYGSRQTCNTCSIREQANSIQVKIFECPLPSNRESALAVIFELQMPIEIRYYRDIIWQFVNRPKPHPKHNMHEWLSILPHKNKLTPFFIGPNNCKVKLVSSNNSETQIRDSCPPSIATDSIENFLYENSLTVQITPTNPIRFDEECRILTPQLDHPDYKSLQFTINTTKFVQNSVIAKLSECPGRLKPIQFIEYGSFRSGHRLQWWNLLAIFEMDSLPISEESVVILIMHSILQYGPQTMSVNSLCNSWCSEAHEQILEDHFIDELIIRLDRRLDDCELNWQNELVLVAITMITMRMLAICNSTRQDKIVDLAMKCRRIGEKWIALISENIQTILPSAFDKTEKLRLKIVIIGISCILTFSTDSDRLQYLLSSNEHIVSLLKSATTIHDNIILNKNQSNMSTFVRNLMRFSERILVMVQPTIAKFLKDTAYQSLNEFAAIYWAVLRRKGTMNGKWKKRKQDPYDGWYDCRYELRSISIDCIRGTFLVDDMAIGFLPEKITANELFVRLFDYHIFEVQLAESPNTYITKHSYHGNGRVQYEFYFNDQTKCLTINERHIQTADTFQLIAHTYFQKELPDIFVSRHSHWMNIKTQIVEFRPIHFKEPDFLDNKPYILSLKTGYVITTVANNVQILINQSSTFFQKLFDRYFSRLDDKPYVYMMSGNISQTDIIIYIHLSRLGIAFEYNSSTNIIKSREYSDMCIDKDQWLGTLTGLRFGLLLSPLSTNNYTLNHYPYRKLIVPFGTLQSKINYCTNHQSVTIDRSSSILFPHQYFVFILNDRLKILQSTDSPTGWLYLALLHAMTSHPLPDQYTGMTGMERAFQLLNSAGCWSDQPFDEISLNILCQIASISPKVDYYPEKTTIIEKIDWNSNGLPYSMQHFGYYLIAKKLIDSSQIFNFMYPSLKSYKTPELFQGKIQNELLLKKLYWDYRDSYNPIARLSVEMEADILCTKAVKVYNPTVNRCLHSTNYSATRLVDDLYNNGDVDLRDCSNQHWLPLSQWLTDKNKLKNIWIGLLKLVDRIKTVATGNHTDDVKRLEG
;
A
#
# COMPACT_ATOMS: atom_id res chain seq x y z
N ASN A 1 -30.96 7.71 -27.03
CA ASN A 1 -32.11 8.60 -26.72
C ASN A 1 -31.67 9.59 -25.64
N PRO A 2 -31.65 10.91 -25.88
CA PRO A 2 -30.97 11.88 -25.00
C PRO A 2 -31.77 12.26 -23.73
N ARG A 3 -32.61 11.36 -23.21
CA ARG A 3 -33.52 11.64 -22.07
C ARG A 3 -33.26 10.83 -20.79
N ASN A 4 -32.31 9.88 -20.76
CA ASN A 4 -32.14 8.97 -19.63
C ASN A 4 -30.70 8.89 -19.07
N PHE A 5 -30.09 10.02 -18.70
CA PHE A 5 -28.87 10.01 -17.89
C PHE A 5 -29.15 10.61 -16.50
N SER A 6 -29.44 9.76 -15.51
CA SER A 6 -29.45 10.09 -14.09
C SER A 6 -28.10 9.76 -13.43
N GLU A 7 -27.82 10.34 -12.26
CA GLU A 7 -26.65 10.05 -11.40
C GLU A 7 -26.44 8.54 -11.20
N SER A 8 -27.54 7.83 -10.90
CA SER A 8 -27.55 6.36 -10.77
C SER A 8 -27.24 5.63 -12.06
N ASN A 9 -27.61 6.16 -13.22
CA ASN A 9 -27.33 5.52 -14.51
C ASN A 9 -25.90 5.75 -14.94
N ILE A 10 -25.32 6.93 -14.72
CA ILE A 10 -23.90 7.15 -15.00
C ILE A 10 -23.08 6.28 -14.05
N GLN A 11 -23.36 6.29 -12.74
CA GLN A 11 -22.65 5.46 -11.78
C GLN A 11 -22.82 3.96 -12.04
N ALA A 12 -24.03 3.47 -12.33
CA ALA A 12 -24.26 2.07 -12.70
C ALA A 12 -23.63 1.69 -14.05
N ILE A 13 -23.61 2.58 -15.05
CA ILE A 13 -22.90 2.35 -16.32
C ILE A 13 -21.38 2.33 -16.07
N THR A 14 -20.88 3.18 -15.19
CA THR A 14 -19.46 3.24 -14.80
C THR A 14 -19.03 1.98 -14.05
N GLU A 15 -19.91 1.44 -13.19
CA GLU A 15 -19.70 0.20 -12.43
C GLU A 15 -19.92 -1.09 -13.27
N GLN A 16 -20.61 -1.00 -14.41
CA GLN A 16 -20.88 -2.14 -15.33
C GLN A 16 -19.93 -2.23 -16.52
N LEU A 17 -19.05 -1.24 -16.70
CA LEU A 17 -18.12 -1.16 -17.82
C LEU A 17 -16.88 -2.03 -17.57
N PRO A 18 -16.46 -2.88 -18.54
CA PRO A 18 -15.29 -3.74 -18.35
C PRO A 18 -13.98 -2.92 -18.26
N PRO A 19 -12.94 -3.44 -17.59
CA PRO A 19 -11.65 -2.74 -17.44
C PRO A 19 -11.08 -2.28 -18.79
N GLY A 20 -10.61 -1.02 -18.87
CA GLY A 20 -10.05 -0.44 -20.11
C GLY A 20 -11.10 0.10 -21.10
N SER A 21 -12.35 0.30 -20.67
CA SER A 21 -13.39 0.88 -21.52
C SER A 21 -13.49 2.41 -21.36
N PHE A 22 -13.58 3.10 -22.50
CA PHE A 22 -13.77 4.56 -22.58
C PHE A 22 -15.26 4.91 -22.41
N LEU A 23 -15.58 5.91 -21.59
CA LEU A 23 -16.90 6.55 -21.60
C LEU A 23 -16.81 7.91 -22.32
N PRO A 24 -16.96 7.96 -23.66
CA PRO A 24 -17.05 9.23 -24.35
C PRO A 24 -18.44 9.82 -24.11
N LEU A 25 -18.54 10.88 -23.30
CA LEU A 25 -19.75 11.69 -23.23
C LEU A 25 -19.75 12.64 -24.45
N TYR A 26 -20.26 12.13 -25.56
CA TYR A 26 -20.46 12.90 -26.79
C TYR A 26 -21.72 13.76 -26.68
N PHE A 27 -21.54 15.08 -26.63
CA PHE A 27 -22.62 16.00 -26.93
C PHE A 27 -22.64 16.23 -28.44
N HIS A 28 -23.38 15.37 -29.13
CA HIS A 28 -23.35 15.21 -30.59
C HIS A 28 -23.77 16.46 -31.40
N ALA A 29 -24.11 17.58 -30.76
CA ALA A 29 -24.56 18.79 -31.44
C ALA A 29 -23.42 19.75 -31.86
N GLN A 30 -22.25 19.78 -31.19
CA GLN A 30 -21.36 20.96 -31.27
C GLN A 30 -19.84 20.69 -31.11
N ASN A 31 -19.32 19.52 -31.50
CA ASN A 31 -17.88 19.18 -31.39
C ASN A 31 -17.29 19.34 -29.96
N ALA A 32 -18.00 18.87 -28.94
CA ALA A 32 -17.49 18.77 -27.58
C ALA A 32 -17.30 17.29 -27.17
N THR A 33 -16.09 16.94 -26.72
CA THR A 33 -15.75 15.60 -26.23
C THR A 33 -15.31 15.67 -24.77
N ILE A 34 -16.00 14.95 -23.87
CA ILE A 34 -15.51 14.65 -22.52
C ILE A 34 -15.06 13.19 -22.53
N LEU A 35 -13.76 12.95 -22.32
CA LEU A 35 -13.15 11.63 -22.25
C LEU A 35 -12.94 11.26 -20.78
N ILE A 36 -13.54 10.14 -20.35
CA ILE A 36 -13.32 9.54 -19.04
C ILE A 36 -12.72 8.15 -19.26
N GLU A 37 -11.55 7.92 -18.67
CA GLU A 37 -10.81 6.66 -18.68
C GLU A 37 -10.85 6.06 -17.27
N ILE A 38 -11.11 4.75 -17.19
CA ILE A 38 -11.13 3.99 -15.92
C ILE A 38 -10.27 2.74 -16.14
N GLU A 39 -9.16 2.64 -15.42
CA GLU A 39 -8.29 1.46 -15.40
C GLU A 39 -8.25 0.81 -14.01
N GLU A 40 -8.11 -0.52 -14.01
CA GLU A 40 -7.75 -1.31 -12.84
C GLU A 40 -6.28 -1.07 -12.50
N ASN A 41 -6.00 -0.51 -11.33
CA ASN A 41 -5.00 -1.11 -10.42
C ASN A 41 -5.12 -0.54 -9.00
N ASN A 42 -5.24 -1.45 -8.04
CA ASN A 42 -4.89 -1.29 -6.63
C ASN A 42 -3.47 -0.67 -6.56
N ILE A 43 -3.15 0.47 -5.93
CA ILE A 43 -3.65 1.18 -4.74
C ILE A 43 -3.40 2.70 -4.98
N ASP A 44 -4.44 3.51 -4.75
CA ASP A 44 -4.41 4.96 -4.41
C ASP A 44 -4.33 6.11 -5.45
N GLN A 45 -4.62 5.96 -6.75
CA GLN A 45 -5.13 7.08 -7.59
C GLN A 45 -5.51 6.70 -9.04
N PRO A 46 -6.67 7.11 -9.58
CA PRO A 46 -7.00 6.94 -11.01
C PRO A 46 -6.24 7.94 -11.91
N LEU A 47 -5.61 7.44 -12.98
CA LEU A 47 -5.09 8.27 -14.07
C LEU A 47 -6.26 8.67 -15.00
N VAL A 48 -6.61 9.96 -15.02
CA VAL A 48 -7.53 10.55 -16.00
C VAL A 48 -6.71 11.39 -16.96
N SER A 49 -6.40 10.85 -18.14
CA SER A 49 -5.34 11.36 -19.03
C SER A 49 -5.65 12.69 -19.73
N SER A 50 -6.92 13.14 -19.87
CA SER A 50 -7.19 14.50 -20.38
C SER A 50 -8.64 15.01 -20.22
N TRP A 51 -8.77 16.31 -19.95
CA TRP A 51 -10.01 17.08 -20.15
C TRP A 51 -9.76 18.19 -21.18
N GLN A 52 -10.22 18.04 -22.42
CA GLN A 52 -10.21 19.13 -23.40
C GLN A 52 -11.64 19.59 -23.67
N VAL A 53 -12.05 20.66 -22.99
CA VAL A 53 -13.32 21.33 -23.28
C VAL A 53 -13.07 22.28 -24.46
N LEU A 54 -13.27 21.77 -25.68
CA LEU A 54 -13.48 22.59 -26.87
C LEU A 54 -14.97 23.00 -26.88
N LEU A 55 -15.30 24.10 -26.22
CA LEU A 55 -16.61 24.72 -26.37
C LEU A 55 -16.49 25.87 -27.37
N PRO A 56 -17.14 25.79 -28.54
CA PRO A 56 -17.58 27.00 -29.21
C PRO A 56 -18.47 27.77 -28.23
N THR A 57 -18.14 29.03 -27.97
CA THR A 57 -18.84 29.90 -27.01
C THR A 57 -20.31 30.15 -27.37
N SER A 58 -20.75 29.75 -28.57
CA SER A 58 -22.09 29.99 -29.12
C SER A 58 -23.20 29.08 -28.57
N ASP A 59 -22.87 28.03 -27.83
CA ASP A 59 -23.64 26.79 -28.02
C ASP A 59 -24.00 25.98 -26.75
N ILE A 60 -23.76 26.52 -25.54
CA ILE A 60 -24.26 25.88 -24.30
C ILE A 60 -25.79 25.96 -24.28
N THR A 61 -26.52 24.83 -24.40
CA THR A 61 -27.99 24.78 -24.25
C THR A 61 -28.43 24.64 -22.78
N SER A 62 -29.68 24.95 -22.44
CA SER A 62 -30.16 24.93 -21.04
C SER A 62 -30.13 23.52 -20.41
N SER A 63 -30.15 22.46 -21.22
CA SER A 63 -30.05 21.06 -20.79
C SER A 63 -28.63 20.60 -20.42
N LEU A 64 -27.58 21.32 -20.85
CA LEU A 64 -26.18 20.96 -20.59
C LEU A 64 -25.62 21.56 -19.28
N ILE A 65 -26.24 22.63 -18.79
CA ILE A 65 -25.82 23.36 -17.58
C ILE A 65 -25.68 22.44 -16.35
N PRO A 66 -26.58 21.47 -16.08
CA PRO A 66 -26.42 20.53 -14.97
C PRO A 66 -25.15 19.67 -15.09
N HIS A 67 -24.82 19.17 -16.28
CA HIS A 67 -23.68 18.27 -16.50
C HIS A 67 -22.33 18.99 -16.38
N VAL A 68 -22.25 20.21 -16.90
CA VAL A 68 -21.04 21.05 -16.84
C VAL A 68 -20.75 21.51 -15.40
N ALA A 69 -21.78 21.59 -14.54
CA ALA A 69 -21.63 21.97 -13.14
C ALA A 69 -20.85 20.97 -12.27
N PHE A 70 -20.64 19.74 -12.74
CA PHE A 70 -19.90 18.69 -12.02
C PHE A 70 -18.40 18.64 -12.33
N PHE A 71 -17.96 19.30 -13.41
CA PHE A 71 -16.56 19.32 -13.85
C PHE A 71 -15.57 19.70 -12.74
N PRO A 72 -15.82 20.76 -11.93
CA PRO A 72 -14.83 21.21 -10.95
C PRO A 72 -14.48 20.15 -9.90
N ASN A 73 -15.45 19.32 -9.47
CA ASN A 73 -15.20 18.30 -8.44
C ASN A 73 -14.38 17.11 -8.97
N VAL A 74 -14.62 16.69 -10.22
CA VAL A 74 -13.95 15.53 -10.82
C VAL A 74 -12.53 15.87 -11.24
N ALA A 75 -12.34 17.02 -11.89
CA ALA A 75 -11.03 17.44 -12.39
C ALA A 75 -10.04 17.79 -11.25
N LEU A 76 -10.54 18.34 -10.15
CA LEU A 76 -9.72 18.77 -9.03
C LEU A 76 -9.11 17.58 -8.26
N ASN A 77 -9.83 16.47 -8.10
CA ASN A 77 -9.30 15.24 -7.49
C ASN A 77 -8.12 14.62 -8.26
N HIS A 78 -7.91 15.00 -9.52
CA HIS A 78 -6.82 14.48 -10.36
C HIS A 78 -5.55 15.34 -10.30
N TYR A 79 -5.69 16.68 -10.21
CA TYR A 79 -4.56 17.60 -10.12
C TYR A 79 -4.10 17.86 -8.67
N TRP A 80 -4.81 17.29 -7.70
CA TRP A 80 -4.64 17.48 -6.26
C TRP A 80 -4.50 16.14 -5.52
N SER A 81 -3.50 16.00 -4.65
CA SER A 81 -3.36 14.84 -3.74
C SER A 81 -3.42 15.29 -2.27
N GLU A 82 -3.64 14.37 -1.33
CA GLU A 82 -3.62 14.69 0.12
C GLU A 82 -2.27 15.25 0.59
N ASN A 83 -1.18 14.96 -0.14
CA ASN A 83 0.17 15.47 0.11
C ASN A 83 0.47 16.80 -0.61
N GLY A 84 -0.54 17.40 -1.25
CA GLY A 84 -0.44 18.67 -1.95
C GLY A 84 -0.52 18.56 -3.49
N PRO A 85 -0.28 19.67 -4.18
CA PRO A 85 -0.41 19.78 -5.64
C PRO A 85 0.72 19.04 -6.34
N THR A 86 0.38 18.14 -7.25
CA THR A 86 1.38 17.33 -7.96
C THR A 86 1.75 17.89 -9.33
N ASP A 87 0.90 18.73 -9.94
CA ASP A 87 1.07 19.24 -11.31
C ASP A 87 0.57 20.69 -11.51
N PRO A 88 1.47 21.69 -11.49
CA PRO A 88 1.12 23.10 -11.70
C PRO A 88 0.45 23.41 -13.05
N MET A 89 0.84 22.69 -14.11
CA MET A 89 0.31 22.93 -15.46
C MET A 89 -1.12 22.35 -15.59
N GLY A 90 -1.34 21.17 -15.02
CA GLY A 90 -2.67 20.58 -14.91
C GLY A 90 -3.63 21.47 -14.11
N TYR A 91 -3.19 22.00 -12.97
CA TYR A 91 -3.98 22.93 -12.17
C TYR A 91 -4.28 24.25 -12.91
N SER A 92 -3.32 24.78 -13.68
CA SER A 92 -3.54 25.96 -14.53
C SER A 92 -4.63 25.73 -15.57
N ARG A 93 -4.65 24.55 -16.20
CA ARG A 93 -5.69 24.14 -17.16
C ARG A 93 -7.05 24.00 -16.50
N PHE A 94 -7.11 23.44 -15.29
CA PHE A 94 -8.33 23.37 -14.49
C PHE A 94 -8.91 24.77 -14.23
N ILE A 95 -8.07 25.74 -13.81
CA ILE A 95 -8.50 27.13 -13.59
C ILE A 95 -9.06 27.73 -14.87
N LEU A 96 -8.32 27.65 -15.98
CA LEU A 96 -8.74 28.22 -17.26
C LEU A 96 -10.04 27.62 -17.77
N THR A 97 -10.20 26.30 -17.63
CA THR A 97 -11.41 25.59 -18.07
C THR A 97 -12.62 25.99 -17.23
N SER A 98 -12.47 26.02 -15.90
CA SER A 98 -13.53 26.41 -14.98
C SER A 98 -13.98 27.86 -15.19
N LEU A 99 -13.03 28.79 -15.37
CA LEU A 99 -13.33 30.19 -15.64
C LEU A 99 -14.03 30.39 -16.99
N THR A 100 -13.70 29.59 -18.00
CA THR A 100 -14.37 29.66 -19.30
C THR A 100 -15.81 29.16 -19.22
N ILE A 101 -16.04 28.07 -18.48
CA ILE A 101 -17.39 27.58 -18.18
C ILE A 101 -18.21 28.69 -17.49
N ILE A 102 -17.65 29.33 -16.46
CA ILE A 102 -18.29 30.43 -15.75
C ILE A 102 -18.60 31.60 -16.70
N GLN A 103 -17.63 32.00 -17.54
CA GLN A 103 -17.82 33.05 -18.53
C GLN A 103 -18.96 32.72 -19.50
N SER A 104 -18.96 31.53 -20.10
CA SER A 104 -19.95 31.15 -21.12
C SER A 104 -21.37 31.05 -20.54
N ILE A 105 -21.52 30.51 -19.32
CA ILE A 105 -22.82 30.48 -18.63
C ILE A 105 -23.27 31.90 -18.29
N HIS A 106 -22.38 32.75 -17.78
CA HIS A 106 -22.71 34.13 -17.43
C HIS A 106 -23.16 34.94 -18.66
N GLN A 107 -22.42 34.84 -19.79
CA GLN A 107 -22.80 35.50 -21.05
C GLN A 107 -24.18 35.06 -21.51
N LYS A 108 -24.46 33.75 -21.44
CA LYS A 108 -25.77 33.22 -21.82
C LYS A 108 -26.89 33.74 -20.92
N LEU A 109 -26.69 33.75 -19.61
CA LEU A 109 -27.67 34.28 -18.66
C LEU A 109 -27.91 35.78 -18.87
N CYS A 110 -26.86 36.56 -19.14
CA CYS A 110 -26.98 37.98 -19.46
C CYS A 110 -27.81 38.23 -20.74
N ASN A 111 -27.83 37.30 -21.69
CA ASN A 111 -28.60 37.42 -22.93
C ASN A 111 -30.07 37.00 -22.79
N ASP A 112 -30.44 36.34 -21.69
CA ASP A 112 -31.83 36.03 -21.37
C ASP A 112 -32.51 37.27 -20.76
N SER A 113 -33.61 37.72 -21.39
CA SER A 113 -34.41 38.85 -20.92
C SER A 113 -34.86 38.72 -19.46
N ARG A 114 -35.03 37.49 -18.94
CA ARG A 114 -35.40 37.24 -17.54
C ARG A 114 -34.31 37.66 -16.55
N PHE A 115 -33.04 37.66 -16.97
CA PHE A 115 -31.88 37.87 -16.10
C PHE A 115 -30.99 39.04 -16.54
N GLU A 116 -31.52 39.95 -17.36
CA GLU A 116 -30.73 41.04 -17.96
C GLU A 116 -29.95 41.87 -16.94
N ARG A 117 -30.50 42.06 -15.73
CA ARG A 117 -29.84 42.81 -14.64
C ARG A 117 -28.49 42.21 -14.26
N LEU A 118 -28.22 40.92 -14.50
CA LEU A 118 -26.91 40.29 -14.25
C LEU A 118 -25.74 41.03 -14.90
N LYS A 119 -25.96 41.72 -16.02
CA LYS A 119 -24.91 42.54 -16.68
C LYS A 119 -24.35 43.64 -15.77
N LEU A 120 -25.11 44.06 -14.76
CA LEU A 120 -24.77 45.13 -13.81
C LEU A 120 -24.34 44.59 -12.44
N HIS A 121 -24.33 43.26 -12.25
CA HIS A 121 -23.85 42.60 -11.04
C HIS A 121 -22.38 42.25 -11.15
N SER A 122 -21.66 42.34 -10.03
CA SER A 122 -20.26 41.99 -9.97
C SER A 122 -20.05 40.47 -9.98
N ILE A 123 -18.88 40.03 -10.43
CA ILE A 123 -18.39 38.66 -10.21
C ILE A 123 -17.12 38.78 -9.38
N ASP A 124 -17.28 38.65 -8.06
CA ASP A 124 -16.15 38.73 -7.13
C ASP A 124 -15.59 37.32 -6.85
N ILE A 125 -14.42 37.05 -7.41
CA ILE A 125 -13.66 35.82 -7.14
C ILE A 125 -12.37 36.26 -6.45
N PRO A 126 -12.14 35.87 -5.19
CA PRO A 126 -10.99 36.32 -4.40
C PRO A 126 -9.65 36.13 -5.12
N ASN A 127 -8.84 37.19 -5.19
CA ASN A 127 -7.49 37.21 -5.75
C ASN A 127 -7.34 36.79 -7.23
N LEU A 128 -8.44 36.62 -7.97
CA LEU A 128 -8.40 36.09 -9.33
C LEU A 128 -7.49 36.88 -10.29
N MET A 129 -7.49 38.22 -10.17
CA MET A 129 -6.69 39.08 -11.04
C MET A 129 -5.19 38.84 -10.89
N ASN A 130 -4.73 38.61 -9.66
CA ASN A 130 -3.34 38.30 -9.35
C ASN A 130 -3.00 36.86 -9.76
N LEU A 131 -3.96 35.94 -9.64
CA LEU A 131 -3.78 34.52 -9.95
C LEU A 131 -3.41 34.27 -11.42
N PHE A 132 -3.92 35.09 -12.35
CA PHE A 132 -3.60 34.95 -13.78
C PHE A 132 -2.10 35.04 -14.09
N GLU A 133 -1.32 35.76 -13.28
CA GLU A 133 0.14 35.89 -13.46
C GLU A 133 0.89 34.58 -13.17
N PHE A 134 0.30 33.71 -12.33
CA PHE A 134 0.92 32.48 -11.87
C PHE A 134 0.63 31.26 -12.74
N LEU A 135 -0.34 31.37 -13.66
CA LEU A 135 -0.73 30.26 -14.53
C LEU A 135 0.44 29.79 -15.40
N VAL A 136 0.61 28.47 -15.50
CA VAL A 136 1.60 27.80 -16.34
C VAL A 136 0.92 27.39 -17.65
N VAL A 137 1.30 28.05 -18.75
CA VAL A 137 0.52 28.06 -19.98
C VAL A 137 1.41 27.81 -21.21
N PRO A 138 1.55 26.54 -21.66
CA PRO A 138 2.51 26.20 -22.72
C PRO A 138 2.14 26.73 -24.10
N ASN A 139 0.86 26.72 -24.44
CA ASN A 139 0.36 27.01 -25.79
C ASN A 139 -0.12 28.45 -25.94
N ARG A 140 -0.04 28.99 -27.18
CA ARG A 140 -0.46 30.35 -27.50
C ARG A 140 -1.97 30.53 -27.38
N GLU A 141 -2.77 29.56 -27.81
CA GLU A 141 -4.23 29.60 -27.61
C GLU A 141 -4.62 29.81 -26.14
N ASN A 142 -3.94 29.11 -25.22
CA ASN A 142 -4.22 29.27 -23.81
C ASN A 142 -3.74 30.63 -23.26
N MET A 143 -2.66 31.22 -23.80
CA MET A 143 -2.25 32.59 -23.46
C MET A 143 -3.29 33.62 -23.90
N ILE A 144 -3.86 33.45 -25.11
CA ILE A 144 -4.98 34.27 -25.60
C ILE A 144 -6.20 34.09 -24.69
N ARG A 145 -6.49 32.85 -24.28
CA ARG A 145 -7.58 32.52 -23.36
C ARG A 145 -7.42 33.20 -22.00
N VAL A 146 -6.21 33.18 -21.42
CA VAL A 146 -5.88 33.91 -20.19
C VAL A 146 -6.23 35.39 -20.34
N ARG A 147 -5.80 36.02 -21.43
CA ARG A 147 -6.07 37.44 -21.70
C ARG A 147 -7.57 37.72 -21.80
N ASN A 148 -8.31 36.91 -22.55
CA ASN A 148 -9.75 37.05 -22.74
C ASN A 148 -10.52 36.92 -21.42
N LEU A 149 -10.16 35.91 -20.60
CA LEU A 149 -10.77 35.70 -19.29
C LEU A 149 -10.45 36.85 -18.34
N LYS A 150 -9.19 37.29 -18.26
CA LYS A 150 -8.79 38.40 -17.40
C LYS A 150 -9.54 39.69 -17.74
N ASN A 151 -9.62 40.05 -19.03
CA ASN A 151 -10.39 41.21 -19.49
C ASN A 151 -11.88 41.07 -19.15
N TYR A 152 -12.45 39.88 -19.33
CA TYR A 152 -13.84 39.60 -19.02
C TYR A 152 -14.13 39.78 -17.52
N PHE A 153 -13.41 39.08 -16.64
CA PHE A 153 -13.65 39.14 -15.20
C PHE A 153 -13.27 40.51 -14.62
N SER A 154 -12.27 41.22 -15.17
CA SER A 154 -11.96 42.61 -14.76
C SER A 154 -13.09 43.59 -15.07
N LYS A 155 -13.80 43.40 -16.20
CA LYS A 155 -15.01 44.18 -16.51
C LYS A 155 -16.12 43.92 -15.47
N PHE A 156 -16.23 42.71 -14.96
CA PHE A 156 -17.28 42.33 -14.00
C PHE A 156 -16.87 42.53 -12.53
N SER A 157 -15.59 42.71 -12.19
CA SER A 157 -15.17 42.98 -10.81
C SER A 157 -15.55 44.39 -10.31
N HIS A 158 -15.82 45.32 -11.22
CA HIS A 158 -16.13 46.72 -10.93
C HIS A 158 -17.58 47.13 -11.26
N GLN A 159 -18.49 46.17 -11.33
CA GLN A 159 -19.91 46.47 -11.59
C GLN A 159 -20.60 47.05 -10.35
N LYS A 160 -21.73 47.74 -10.59
CA LYS A 160 -22.43 48.54 -9.58
C LYS A 160 -23.06 47.70 -8.47
N TYR A 161 -23.66 46.57 -8.81
CA TYR A 161 -24.44 45.75 -7.88
C TYR A 161 -23.63 44.56 -7.36
N PRO A 162 -23.94 44.07 -6.14
CA PRO A 162 -23.17 42.99 -5.50
C PRO A 162 -23.25 41.67 -6.27
N ASP A 163 -22.29 40.77 -6.02
CA ASP A 163 -22.26 39.45 -6.67
C ASP A 163 -23.36 38.50 -6.15
N LEU A 164 -23.46 37.30 -6.74
CA LEU A 164 -24.51 36.31 -6.39
C LEU A 164 -24.24 35.52 -5.09
N LEU A 165 -23.02 35.59 -4.56
CA LEU A 165 -22.55 34.90 -3.35
C LEU A 165 -22.35 35.85 -2.16
N SER A 166 -22.38 37.17 -2.36
CA SER A 166 -22.24 38.18 -1.32
C SER A 166 -23.49 39.05 -1.20
N THR A 167 -23.79 39.50 0.01
CA THR A 167 -24.86 40.48 0.30
C THR A 167 -26.23 40.15 -0.35
N ILE A 168 -26.82 39.01 0.03
CA ILE A 168 -28.05 38.47 -0.57
C ILE A 168 -29.36 39.13 -0.11
N ASN A 169 -29.33 39.95 0.95
CA ASN A 169 -30.51 40.54 1.60
C ASN A 169 -30.59 42.07 1.44
N CYS A 170 -29.91 42.64 0.45
CA CYS A 170 -29.96 44.06 0.11
C CYS A 170 -30.90 44.32 -1.08
N VAL A 171 -31.49 45.51 -1.16
CA VAL A 171 -32.33 45.98 -2.30
C VAL A 171 -31.61 45.84 -3.64
N ASP A 172 -30.29 46.06 -3.65
CA ASP A 172 -29.46 45.97 -4.84
C ASP A 172 -29.02 44.55 -5.20
N SER A 173 -29.28 43.56 -4.35
CA SER A 173 -28.96 42.15 -4.63
C SER A 173 -29.83 41.58 -5.74
N PHE A 174 -29.26 40.67 -6.53
CA PHE A 174 -29.95 40.12 -7.70
C PHE A 174 -31.25 39.42 -7.31
N GLY A 175 -31.21 38.61 -6.25
CA GLY A 175 -32.34 37.82 -5.78
C GLY A 175 -33.51 38.67 -5.28
N VAL A 176 -33.23 39.69 -4.47
CA VAL A 176 -34.27 40.60 -3.94
C VAL A 176 -34.94 41.38 -5.06
N TYR A 177 -34.15 41.91 -6.00
CA TYR A 177 -34.72 42.61 -7.15
C TYR A 177 -35.57 41.67 -8.01
N TYR A 178 -35.06 40.48 -8.34
CA TYR A 178 -35.78 39.50 -9.15
C TYR A 178 -37.11 39.09 -8.49
N ALA A 179 -37.08 38.79 -7.19
CA ALA A 179 -38.28 38.45 -6.43
C ALA A 179 -39.29 39.61 -6.36
N SER A 180 -38.82 40.85 -6.23
CA SER A 180 -39.70 42.02 -6.19
C SER A 180 -40.54 42.20 -7.47
N GLN A 181 -39.99 41.81 -8.61
CA GLN A 181 -40.64 41.93 -9.92
C GLN A 181 -41.48 40.70 -10.30
N SER A 182 -41.32 39.58 -9.58
CA SER A 182 -41.98 38.31 -9.91
C SER A 182 -43.37 38.20 -9.26
N PRO A 183 -44.47 38.12 -10.05
CA PRO A 183 -45.82 37.98 -9.49
C PRO A 183 -45.99 36.69 -8.69
N ALA A 184 -45.41 35.58 -9.15
CA ALA A 184 -45.51 34.26 -8.48
C ALA A 184 -44.80 34.23 -7.11
N MET A 185 -43.63 34.88 -7.00
CA MET A 185 -42.90 35.00 -5.74
C MET A 185 -43.64 35.94 -4.77
N ASN A 186 -44.22 37.04 -5.29
CA ASN A 186 -45.06 37.95 -4.51
C ASN A 186 -46.38 37.30 -4.05
N GLU A 187 -46.96 36.39 -4.81
CA GLU A 187 -48.11 35.60 -4.36
C GLU A 187 -47.71 34.62 -3.25
N SER A 188 -46.56 33.96 -3.40
CA SER A 188 -46.02 33.03 -2.41
C SER A 188 -45.72 33.71 -1.08
N ILE A 189 -45.10 34.90 -1.09
CA ILE A 189 -44.82 35.66 0.14
C ILE A 189 -46.11 36.10 0.84
N GLN A 190 -47.16 36.46 0.09
CA GLN A 190 -48.46 36.81 0.65
C GLN A 190 -49.17 35.61 1.28
N LYS A 191 -49.16 34.45 0.60
CA LYS A 191 -49.72 33.19 1.14
C LYS A 191 -49.04 32.77 2.44
N ILE A 192 -47.70 32.83 2.48
CA ILE A 192 -46.94 32.47 3.70
C ILE A 192 -47.26 33.44 4.84
N ARG A 193 -47.34 34.75 4.57
CA ARG A 193 -47.68 35.75 5.59
C ARG A 193 -49.11 35.60 6.11
N ALA A 194 -50.08 35.36 5.22
CA ALA A 194 -51.47 35.12 5.62
C ALA A 194 -51.61 33.86 6.49
N GLN A 195 -50.91 32.79 6.13
CA GLN A 195 -50.86 31.56 6.93
C GLN A 195 -50.18 31.79 8.29
N ALA A 196 -49.05 32.51 8.30
CA ALA A 196 -48.32 32.84 9.53
C ALA A 196 -49.17 33.68 10.49
N GLU A 197 -49.95 34.64 9.98
CA GLU A 197 -50.85 35.44 10.82
C GLU A 197 -52.01 34.60 11.36
N SER A 198 -52.61 33.73 10.54
CA SER A 198 -53.64 32.77 11.00
C SER A 198 -53.10 31.85 12.11
N ASP A 199 -51.89 31.33 11.95
CA ASP A 199 -51.22 30.46 12.92
C ASP A 199 -50.87 31.23 14.21
N LYS A 200 -50.46 32.49 14.10
CA LYS A 200 -50.20 33.39 15.23
C LYS A 200 -51.48 33.61 16.05
N GLN A 201 -52.62 33.90 15.40
CA GLN A 201 -53.90 34.08 16.09
C GLN A 201 -54.37 32.79 16.78
N LYS A 202 -54.21 31.63 16.13
CA LYS A 202 -54.49 30.33 16.75
C LYS A 202 -53.62 30.08 17.97
N LYS A 203 -52.32 30.42 17.91
CA LYS A 203 -51.40 30.29 19.05
C LYS A 203 -51.80 31.20 20.21
N ILE A 204 -52.20 32.45 19.93
CA ILE A 204 -52.71 33.38 20.95
C ILE A 204 -53.90 32.76 21.69
N GLN A 205 -54.83 32.14 20.95
CA GLN A 205 -55.98 31.47 21.57
C GLN A 205 -55.57 30.24 22.39
N GLU A 206 -54.67 29.40 21.86
CA GLU A 206 -54.13 28.22 22.58
C GLU A 206 -53.49 28.60 23.92
N VAL A 207 -52.69 29.67 23.94
CA VAL A 207 -52.05 30.18 25.17
C VAL A 207 -53.08 30.73 26.15
N LYS A 208 -54.12 31.43 25.67
CA LYS A 208 -55.23 31.91 26.52
C LYS A 208 -55.98 30.75 27.17
N ASP A 209 -56.35 29.74 26.38
CA ASP A 209 -57.08 28.56 26.86
C ASP A 209 -56.23 27.78 27.88
N ALA A 210 -54.92 27.65 27.63
CA ALA A 210 -53.98 27.00 28.56
C ALA A 210 -53.83 27.77 29.88
N LYS A 211 -53.75 29.11 29.84
CA LYS A 211 -53.72 29.96 31.04
C LYS A 211 -55.02 29.90 31.82
N GLU A 212 -56.17 29.91 31.15
CA GLU A 212 -57.46 29.72 31.81
C GLU A 212 -57.55 28.36 32.47
N ARG A 213 -57.11 27.29 31.79
CA ARG A 213 -57.07 25.93 32.35
C ARG A 213 -56.17 25.85 33.57
N TYR A 214 -54.97 26.45 33.51
CA TYR A 214 -54.05 26.54 34.64
C TYR A 214 -54.72 27.26 35.83
N THR A 215 -55.36 28.40 35.57
CA THR A 215 -56.05 29.20 36.59
C THR A 215 -57.22 28.42 37.22
N ARG A 216 -58.01 27.70 36.41
CA ARG A 216 -59.11 26.84 36.91
C ARG A 216 -58.60 25.70 37.79
N LEU A 217 -57.52 25.02 37.38
CA LEU A 217 -56.89 23.95 38.18
C LEU A 217 -56.32 24.49 39.50
N MET A 218 -55.63 25.64 39.46
CA MET A 218 -55.09 26.29 40.66
C MET A 218 -56.19 26.80 41.60
N ASN A 219 -57.28 27.36 41.06
CA ASN A 219 -58.44 27.77 41.87
C ASN A 219 -59.16 26.57 42.52
N SER A 220 -59.16 25.40 41.89
CA SER A 220 -59.71 24.17 42.48
C SER A 220 -58.89 23.59 43.64
N ILE A 221 -57.64 24.08 43.80
CA ILE A 221 -56.74 23.75 44.90
C ILE A 221 -56.88 24.77 46.05
N ASN A 222 -57.30 26.02 45.78
CA ASN A 222 -57.47 27.05 46.79
C ASN A 222 -58.48 26.60 47.87
N GLY A 223 -58.01 26.45 49.11
CA GLY A 223 -58.81 26.03 50.26
C GLY A 223 -58.73 24.53 50.63
N ARG A 224 -57.95 23.71 49.92
CA ARG A 224 -57.75 22.27 50.24
C ARG A 224 -56.33 22.01 50.77
N SER A 225 -56.20 21.39 51.94
CA SER A 225 -54.90 20.96 52.51
C SER A 225 -54.44 19.62 51.92
N CYS A 226 -53.17 19.49 51.51
CA CYS A 226 -52.60 18.19 51.08
C CYS A 226 -52.61 17.21 52.25
N THR A 227 -53.22 16.04 52.04
CA THR A 227 -53.32 14.93 53.01
C THR A 227 -52.21 13.88 52.82
N CYS A 228 -51.11 14.28 52.17
CA CYS A 228 -50.05 13.37 51.74
C CYS A 228 -49.23 12.87 52.94
N SER A 229 -49.29 11.58 53.29
CA SER A 229 -48.45 10.97 54.33
C SER A 229 -47.31 10.14 53.72
N TYR A 230 -46.08 10.34 54.18
CA TYR A 230 -44.93 9.52 53.80
C TYR A 230 -44.93 8.19 54.58
N ARG A 231 -45.22 7.06 53.93
CA ARG A 231 -44.90 5.71 54.43
C ARG A 231 -44.27 4.87 53.33
N TYR A 232 -43.07 4.34 53.60
CA TYR A 232 -42.34 3.35 52.79
C TYR A 232 -42.09 3.69 51.31
N GLY A 233 -41.41 4.81 51.05
CA GLY A 233 -40.70 5.02 49.77
C GLY A 233 -41.54 5.19 48.49
N SER A 234 -42.87 5.03 48.53
CA SER A 234 -43.77 5.38 47.42
C SER A 234 -44.72 6.51 47.83
N ARG A 235 -44.80 7.55 47.01
CA ARG A 235 -45.63 8.73 47.25
C ARG A 235 -47.05 8.40 46.78
N GLN A 236 -48.00 8.20 47.69
CA GLN A 236 -49.41 8.28 47.31
C GLN A 236 -49.74 9.76 47.07
N THR A 237 -49.80 10.16 45.81
CA THR A 237 -50.15 11.53 45.43
C THR A 237 -51.61 11.77 45.85
N CYS A 238 -51.83 12.67 46.80
CA CYS A 238 -53.19 13.09 47.13
C CYS A 238 -53.79 13.82 45.92
N ASN A 239 -55.12 13.86 45.82
CA ASN A 239 -55.83 14.50 44.71
C ASN A 239 -55.34 15.95 44.45
N THR A 240 -55.07 16.70 45.52
CA THR A 240 -54.50 18.06 45.45
C THR A 240 -53.10 18.14 44.84
N CYS A 241 -52.22 17.16 45.10
CA CYS A 241 -50.89 17.08 44.48
C CYS A 241 -50.99 16.66 43.01
N SER A 242 -51.88 15.73 42.69
CA SER A 242 -52.12 15.32 41.30
C SER A 242 -52.66 16.47 40.45
N ILE A 243 -53.61 17.26 40.94
CA ILE A 243 -54.14 18.45 40.24
C ILE A 243 -53.05 19.53 40.09
N ARG A 244 -52.15 19.69 41.07
CA ARG A 244 -51.02 20.62 40.99
C ARG A 244 -49.97 20.17 39.98
N GLU A 245 -49.64 18.87 39.96
CA GLU A 245 -48.77 18.29 38.92
C GLU A 245 -49.40 18.44 37.53
N GLN A 246 -50.71 18.20 37.39
CA GLN A 246 -51.45 18.41 36.13
C GLN A 246 -51.44 19.88 35.68
N ALA A 247 -51.53 20.84 36.60
CA ALA A 247 -51.42 22.26 36.28
C ALA A 247 -49.99 22.62 35.84
N ASN A 248 -48.99 22.16 36.57
CA ASN A 248 -47.57 22.42 36.26
C ASN A 248 -47.07 21.67 35.02
N SER A 249 -47.75 20.59 34.59
CA SER A 249 -47.44 19.85 33.37
C SER A 249 -48.05 20.44 32.10
N ILE A 250 -48.88 21.49 32.20
CA ILE A 250 -49.37 22.19 31.02
C ILE A 250 -48.17 22.85 30.35
N GLN A 251 -47.93 22.50 29.09
CA GLN A 251 -46.87 23.07 28.26
C GLN A 251 -47.47 23.48 26.92
N VAL A 252 -47.10 24.68 26.46
CA VAL A 252 -47.50 25.22 25.15
C VAL A 252 -46.23 25.56 24.40
N LYS A 253 -46.10 25.02 23.18
CA LYS A 253 -44.96 25.34 22.31
C LYS A 253 -45.05 26.77 21.80
N ILE A 254 -43.91 27.44 21.69
CA ILE A 254 -43.83 28.79 21.14
C ILE A 254 -44.15 28.80 19.63
N PHE A 255 -44.60 29.94 19.15
CA PHE A 255 -44.76 30.23 17.72
C PHE A 255 -43.58 31.09 17.25
N GLU A 256 -42.98 30.71 16.12
CA GLU A 256 -41.96 31.48 15.45
C GLU A 256 -42.38 31.74 13.99
N CYS A 257 -42.27 33.00 13.54
CA CYS A 257 -42.64 33.37 12.18
C CYS A 257 -41.70 32.73 11.15
N PRO A 258 -42.21 32.06 10.10
CA PRO A 258 -41.35 31.35 9.14
C PRO A 258 -40.52 32.29 8.24
N LEU A 259 -40.92 33.54 8.05
CA LEU A 259 -40.21 34.55 7.25
C LEU A 259 -39.69 35.72 8.12
N PRO A 260 -38.55 36.33 7.76
CA PRO A 260 -38.08 37.57 8.36
C PRO A 260 -39.08 38.73 8.26
N SER A 261 -39.08 39.60 9.26
CA SER A 261 -39.89 40.81 9.30
C SER A 261 -39.41 41.87 8.30
N ASN A 262 -38.09 41.96 8.11
CA ASN A 262 -37.48 42.83 7.10
C ASN A 262 -37.87 42.37 5.68
N ARG A 263 -38.30 43.33 4.84
CA ARG A 263 -38.85 43.07 3.51
C ARG A 263 -37.82 42.44 2.57
N GLU A 264 -36.61 42.97 2.55
CA GLU A 264 -35.53 42.53 1.67
C GLU A 264 -35.08 41.12 2.03
N SER A 265 -34.94 40.84 3.33
CA SER A 265 -34.62 39.52 3.86
C SER A 265 -35.71 38.49 3.52
N ALA A 266 -36.99 38.86 3.61
CA ALA A 266 -38.09 37.98 3.24
C ALA A 266 -38.11 37.69 1.73
N LEU A 267 -37.85 38.69 0.88
CA LEU A 267 -37.72 38.50 -0.57
C LEU A 267 -36.52 37.61 -0.93
N ALA A 268 -35.39 37.76 -0.22
CA ALA A 268 -34.23 36.89 -0.39
C ALA A 268 -34.57 35.43 -0.07
N VAL A 269 -35.28 35.15 1.04
CA VAL A 269 -35.72 33.78 1.38
C VAL A 269 -36.61 33.20 0.29
N ILE A 270 -37.57 33.97 -0.24
CA ILE A 270 -38.46 33.50 -1.31
C ILE A 270 -37.69 33.24 -2.61
N PHE A 271 -36.74 34.11 -2.96
CA PHE A 271 -35.87 33.90 -4.10
C PHE A 271 -35.09 32.59 -3.98
N GLU A 272 -34.53 32.28 -2.80
CA GLU A 272 -33.83 31.01 -2.57
C GLU A 272 -34.73 29.78 -2.70
N LEU A 273 -35.99 29.88 -2.25
CA LEU A 273 -36.97 28.80 -2.37
C LEU A 273 -37.39 28.55 -3.82
N GLN A 274 -37.55 29.62 -4.61
CA GLN A 274 -38.11 29.55 -5.97
C GLN A 274 -37.11 29.97 -7.07
N MET A 275 -35.81 29.85 -6.79
CA MET A 275 -34.75 30.32 -7.69
C MET A 275 -34.84 29.62 -9.06
N PRO A 276 -34.78 30.38 -10.17
CA PRO A 276 -34.65 29.80 -11.51
C PRO A 276 -33.46 28.84 -11.56
N ILE A 277 -33.68 27.66 -12.15
CA ILE A 277 -32.72 26.56 -12.13
C ILE A 277 -31.37 26.92 -12.78
N GLU A 278 -31.39 27.79 -13.79
CA GLU A 278 -30.19 28.25 -14.49
C GLU A 278 -29.31 29.15 -13.61
N ILE A 279 -29.92 30.04 -12.82
CA ILE A 279 -29.22 30.87 -11.83
C ILE A 279 -28.67 30.00 -10.70
N ARG A 280 -29.45 29.00 -10.26
CA ARG A 280 -29.06 28.07 -9.21
C ARG A 280 -27.79 27.30 -9.58
N TYR A 281 -27.73 26.72 -10.79
CA TYR A 281 -26.51 26.04 -11.26
C TYR A 281 -25.33 26.99 -11.44
N TYR A 282 -25.56 28.17 -12.02
CA TYR A 282 -24.50 29.16 -12.19
C TYR A 282 -23.86 29.55 -10.85
N ARG A 283 -24.70 29.79 -9.83
CA ARG A 283 -24.26 30.11 -8.48
C ARG A 283 -23.51 28.95 -7.82
N ASP A 284 -23.99 27.72 -7.98
CA ASP A 284 -23.31 26.52 -7.46
C ASP A 284 -21.92 26.34 -8.09
N ILE A 285 -21.74 26.62 -9.39
CA ILE A 285 -20.44 26.53 -10.07
C ILE A 285 -19.47 27.58 -9.53
N ILE A 286 -19.89 28.83 -9.36
CA ILE A 286 -19.03 29.87 -8.78
C ILE A 286 -18.65 29.48 -7.34
N TRP A 287 -19.62 29.03 -6.54
CA TRP A 287 -19.36 28.63 -5.16
C TRP A 287 -18.38 27.46 -5.09
N GLN A 288 -18.53 26.44 -5.93
CA GLN A 288 -17.59 25.32 -6.02
C GLN A 288 -16.20 25.77 -6.45
N PHE A 289 -16.12 26.65 -7.45
CA PHE A 289 -14.85 27.20 -7.89
C PHE A 289 -14.18 27.93 -6.72
N VAL A 290 -14.88 28.84 -6.03
CA VAL A 290 -14.31 29.61 -4.90
C VAL A 290 -13.88 28.70 -3.74
N ASN A 291 -14.62 27.64 -3.41
CA ASN A 291 -14.35 26.75 -2.26
C ASN A 291 -13.40 25.57 -2.52
N ARG A 292 -12.74 25.53 -3.69
CA ARG A 292 -11.72 24.51 -4.01
C ARG A 292 -10.54 24.55 -3.02
N PRO A 293 -9.86 23.43 -2.67
CA PRO A 293 -10.11 22.03 -3.02
C PRO A 293 -10.97 21.24 -2.01
N LYS A 294 -11.22 21.78 -0.81
CA LYS A 294 -12.03 21.13 0.23
C LYS A 294 -12.94 22.16 0.92
N PRO A 295 -14.27 22.10 0.75
CA PRO A 295 -15.19 22.90 1.55
C PRO A 295 -15.24 22.31 2.96
N HIS A 296 -14.46 22.85 3.89
CA HIS A 296 -14.66 22.59 5.32
C HIS A 296 -15.61 23.65 5.88
N PRO A 297 -16.84 23.29 6.29
CA PRO A 297 -17.65 24.22 7.05
C PRO A 297 -16.93 24.47 8.38
N LYS A 298 -16.36 25.67 8.54
CA LYS A 298 -15.69 26.09 9.78
C LYS A 298 -16.66 26.23 10.97
N HIS A 299 -17.97 26.10 10.75
CA HIS A 299 -19.01 26.38 11.75
C HIS A 299 -20.18 25.42 11.65
N ASN A 300 -20.78 25.11 12.81
CA ASN A 300 -22.11 24.51 12.93
C ASN A 300 -23.15 25.55 12.48
N MET A 301 -23.34 25.71 11.17
CA MET A 301 -24.45 26.49 10.62
C MET A 301 -25.66 25.59 10.40
N HIS A 302 -26.85 26.11 10.66
CA HIS A 302 -28.09 25.35 10.56
C HIS A 302 -28.79 25.65 9.22
N GLU A 303 -29.06 24.62 8.44
CA GLU A 303 -29.81 24.74 7.17
C GLU A 303 -31.28 25.07 7.46
N TRP A 304 -31.81 26.14 6.86
CA TRP A 304 -33.17 26.65 7.15
C TRP A 304 -34.26 25.59 6.95
N LEU A 305 -34.17 24.79 5.88
CA LEU A 305 -35.13 23.73 5.58
C LEU A 305 -34.97 22.48 6.45
N SER A 306 -33.97 22.45 7.33
CA SER A 306 -33.75 21.36 8.30
C SER A 306 -34.27 21.71 9.71
N ILE A 307 -34.64 22.97 9.96
CA ILE A 307 -35.05 23.48 11.28
C ILE A 307 -36.59 23.58 11.34
N LEU A 308 -37.21 23.05 12.40
CA LEU A 308 -38.63 23.30 12.68
C LEU A 308 -38.80 24.69 13.31
N PRO A 309 -39.86 25.46 13.02
CA PRO A 309 -41.00 25.16 12.15
C PRO A 309 -40.77 25.50 10.67
N HIS A 310 -39.64 26.12 10.32
CA HIS A 310 -39.31 26.60 8.96
C HIS A 310 -39.41 25.50 7.90
N LYS A 311 -38.90 24.29 8.19
CA LYS A 311 -39.06 23.10 7.35
C LYS A 311 -40.51 22.89 6.93
N ASN A 312 -41.43 22.76 7.88
CA ASN A 312 -42.83 22.44 7.57
C ASN A 312 -43.55 23.57 6.83
N LYS A 313 -43.19 24.83 7.11
CA LYS A 313 -43.88 26.01 6.58
C LYS A 313 -43.32 26.50 5.25
N LEU A 314 -42.04 26.29 4.98
CA LEU A 314 -41.34 26.78 3.78
C LEU A 314 -41.13 25.69 2.72
N THR A 315 -40.96 24.41 3.09
CA THR A 315 -40.78 23.31 2.13
C THR A 315 -41.86 23.23 1.04
N PRO A 316 -43.16 23.50 1.30
CA PRO A 316 -44.19 23.48 0.24
C PRO A 316 -43.95 24.49 -0.89
N PHE A 317 -43.14 25.53 -0.64
CA PHE A 317 -42.83 26.59 -1.60
C PHE A 317 -41.47 26.41 -2.28
N PHE A 318 -40.71 25.37 -1.92
CA PHE A 318 -39.41 25.06 -2.51
C PHE A 318 -39.57 24.45 -3.91
N ILE A 319 -38.94 25.08 -4.90
CA ILE A 319 -38.93 24.66 -6.31
C ILE A 319 -37.47 24.49 -6.74
N GLY A 320 -37.01 23.24 -6.80
CA GLY A 320 -35.64 22.92 -7.22
C GLY A 320 -35.20 21.51 -6.84
N PRO A 321 -34.00 21.09 -7.29
CA PRO A 321 -33.41 19.83 -6.86
C PRO A 321 -32.93 19.91 -5.40
N ASN A 322 -33.02 18.79 -4.67
CA ASN A 322 -32.60 18.73 -3.26
C ASN A 322 -31.06 18.76 -3.07
N ASN A 323 -30.28 18.44 -4.12
CA ASN A 323 -28.83 18.26 -4.07
C ASN A 323 -28.02 19.54 -4.43
N CYS A 324 -28.48 20.73 -4.01
CA CYS A 324 -27.75 21.98 -4.25
C CYS A 324 -26.59 22.21 -3.28
N LYS A 325 -25.53 22.88 -3.73
CA LYS A 325 -24.36 23.22 -2.89
C LYS A 325 -24.59 24.52 -2.11
N VAL A 326 -25.14 25.54 -2.76
CA VAL A 326 -25.51 26.80 -2.09
C VAL A 326 -26.93 26.69 -1.56
N LYS A 327 -27.06 26.79 -0.24
CA LYS A 327 -28.31 26.68 0.50
C LYS A 327 -28.48 27.85 1.44
N LEU A 328 -29.71 28.07 1.89
CA LEU A 328 -30.02 29.05 2.93
C LEU A 328 -29.69 28.48 4.31
N VAL A 329 -28.80 29.16 5.04
CA VAL A 329 -28.29 28.76 6.35
C VAL A 329 -28.42 29.90 7.36
N SER A 330 -28.28 29.58 8.64
CA SER A 330 -28.22 30.56 9.71
C SER A 330 -27.10 30.26 10.70
N SER A 331 -26.50 31.32 11.23
CA SER A 331 -25.56 31.24 12.36
C SER A 331 -26.28 31.27 13.71
N ASN A 332 -27.55 31.66 13.74
CA ASN A 332 -28.40 31.61 14.93
C ASN A 332 -29.20 30.30 14.98
N ASN A 333 -29.51 29.86 16.19
CA ASN A 333 -30.49 28.79 16.42
C ASN A 333 -31.90 29.36 16.38
N SER A 334 -32.87 28.54 15.95
CA SER A 334 -34.29 28.87 16.10
C SER A 334 -34.66 28.91 17.59
N GLU A 335 -35.38 29.95 18.00
CA GLU A 335 -35.92 30.07 19.37
C GLU A 335 -36.76 28.83 19.75
N THR A 336 -37.40 28.17 18.78
CA THR A 336 -38.17 26.95 19.05
C THR A 336 -37.29 25.79 19.51
N GLN A 337 -36.08 25.65 18.96
CA GLN A 337 -35.14 24.59 19.34
C GLN A 337 -34.43 24.89 20.66
N ILE A 338 -34.05 26.14 20.91
CA ILE A 338 -33.39 26.53 22.16
C ILE A 338 -34.35 26.33 23.35
N ARG A 339 -35.60 26.79 23.22
CA ARG A 339 -36.58 26.78 24.30
C ARG A 339 -37.40 25.51 24.41
N ASP A 340 -37.37 24.59 23.44
CA ASP A 340 -37.86 23.22 23.66
C ASP A 340 -37.10 22.53 24.83
N SER A 341 -35.88 23.00 25.16
CA SER A 341 -35.10 22.58 26.33
C SER A 341 -35.61 23.16 27.67
N CYS A 342 -36.31 24.30 27.64
CA CYS A 342 -36.86 25.04 28.79
C CYS A 342 -38.08 25.88 28.34
N PRO A 343 -39.27 25.29 28.19
CA PRO A 343 -40.43 25.97 27.63
C PRO A 343 -40.92 27.10 28.55
N PRO A 344 -41.54 28.16 28.02
CA PRO A 344 -42.09 29.23 28.84
C PRO A 344 -43.16 28.71 29.81
N SER A 345 -43.16 29.25 31.03
CA SER A 345 -44.07 28.86 32.09
C SER A 345 -45.43 29.53 31.87
N ILE A 346 -46.48 28.70 31.71
CA ILE A 346 -47.87 29.18 31.61
C ILE A 346 -48.30 29.99 32.84
N ALA A 347 -47.68 29.73 34.00
CA ALA A 347 -48.03 30.37 35.27
C ALA A 347 -47.60 31.84 35.37
N THR A 348 -46.46 32.20 34.78
CA THR A 348 -45.78 33.49 35.03
C THR A 348 -45.53 34.30 33.77
N ASP A 349 -45.35 33.66 32.62
CA ASP A 349 -44.92 34.37 31.40
C ASP A 349 -46.09 35.05 30.68
N SER A 350 -45.84 36.20 30.03
CA SER A 350 -46.84 36.91 29.22
C SER A 350 -47.16 36.15 27.92
N ILE A 351 -48.25 36.51 27.23
CA ILE A 351 -48.59 35.88 25.93
C ILE A 351 -47.51 36.18 24.87
N GLU A 352 -46.87 37.35 24.96
CA GLU A 352 -45.81 37.78 24.05
C GLU A 352 -44.58 36.86 24.11
N ASN A 353 -44.28 36.28 25.27
CA ASN A 353 -43.19 35.30 25.44
C ASN A 353 -43.42 33.97 24.71
N PHE A 354 -44.60 33.77 24.08
CA PHE A 354 -44.89 32.62 23.22
C PHE A 354 -44.88 32.97 21.73
N LEU A 355 -44.65 34.23 21.36
CA LEU A 355 -44.70 34.72 19.99
C LEU A 355 -43.37 35.37 19.60
N TYR A 356 -42.65 34.73 18.69
CA TYR A 356 -41.37 35.21 18.19
C TYR A 356 -41.45 35.57 16.71
N GLU A 357 -40.81 36.69 16.35
CA GLU A 357 -40.43 36.94 14.97
C GLU A 357 -39.32 35.95 14.57
N ASN A 358 -39.06 35.84 13.26
CA ASN A 358 -38.03 34.93 12.75
C ASN A 358 -36.66 35.25 13.39
N SER A 359 -36.09 34.29 14.11
CA SER A 359 -34.81 34.43 14.83
C SER A 359 -33.59 34.03 13.98
N LEU A 360 -33.82 33.46 12.79
CA LEU A 360 -32.78 33.05 11.87
C LEU A 360 -32.28 34.24 11.05
N THR A 361 -30.96 34.41 11.02
CA THR A 361 -30.29 35.34 10.11
C THR A 361 -30.28 34.78 8.69
N VAL A 362 -30.67 35.58 7.70
CA VAL A 362 -30.63 35.20 6.27
C VAL A 362 -29.18 35.18 5.79
N GLN A 363 -28.64 33.98 5.58
CA GLN A 363 -27.30 33.74 5.05
C GLN A 363 -27.33 32.60 4.04
N ILE A 364 -26.38 32.56 3.10
CA ILE A 364 -26.14 31.37 2.25
C ILE A 364 -24.94 30.59 2.75
N THR A 365 -24.79 29.34 2.29
CA THR A 365 -23.63 28.49 2.59
C THR A 365 -22.33 29.29 2.45
N PRO A 366 -21.51 29.41 3.51
CA PRO A 366 -20.34 30.29 3.51
C PRO A 366 -19.31 29.83 2.47
N THR A 367 -18.53 30.79 1.97
CA THR A 367 -17.35 30.54 1.15
C THR A 367 -16.10 30.55 2.04
N ASN A 368 -15.16 29.66 1.78
CA ASN A 368 -13.84 29.60 2.40
C ASN A 368 -12.81 29.48 1.27
N PRO A 369 -12.46 30.59 0.61
CA PRO A 369 -11.50 30.58 -0.48
C PRO A 369 -10.13 30.10 0.00
N ILE A 370 -9.41 29.41 -0.89
CA ILE A 370 -8.00 29.08 -0.66
C ILE A 370 -7.19 30.36 -0.44
N ARG A 371 -6.22 30.32 0.46
CA ARG A 371 -5.35 31.47 0.67
C ARG A 371 -4.49 31.68 -0.58
N PHE A 372 -4.25 32.93 -0.93
CA PHE A 372 -3.51 33.28 -2.15
C PHE A 372 -2.09 32.70 -2.17
N ASP A 373 -1.39 32.72 -1.03
CA ASP A 373 -0.05 32.16 -0.87
C ASP A 373 -0.02 30.64 -1.07
N GLU A 374 -1.00 29.94 -0.50
CA GLU A 374 -1.18 28.50 -0.71
C GLU A 374 -1.48 28.21 -2.18
N GLU A 375 -2.35 28.99 -2.83
CA GLU A 375 -2.70 28.78 -4.23
C GLU A 375 -1.56 29.09 -5.20
N CYS A 376 -0.76 30.12 -4.94
CA CYS A 376 0.46 30.39 -5.70
C CYS A 376 1.44 29.21 -5.59
N ARG A 377 1.56 28.59 -4.41
CA ARG A 377 2.42 27.42 -4.20
C ARG A 377 1.97 26.20 -5.03
N ILE A 378 0.68 26.10 -5.36
CA ILE A 378 0.14 25.07 -6.26
C ILE A 378 0.61 25.26 -7.69
N LEU A 379 0.65 26.53 -8.10
CA LEU A 379 1.04 26.94 -9.44
C LEU A 379 2.57 27.00 -9.63
N THR A 380 3.35 26.70 -8.58
CA THR A 380 4.81 26.67 -8.64
C THR A 380 5.38 25.28 -8.35
N PRO A 381 6.33 24.79 -9.16
CA PRO A 381 7.05 23.56 -8.85
C PRO A 381 7.78 23.66 -7.50
N GLN A 382 7.78 22.57 -6.75
CA GLN A 382 8.48 22.47 -5.47
C GLN A 382 9.84 21.79 -5.69
N LEU A 383 10.89 22.38 -5.12
CA LEU A 383 12.25 21.86 -5.19
C LEU A 383 12.48 20.81 -4.10
N ASP A 384 12.68 19.57 -4.53
CA ASP A 384 12.97 18.45 -3.63
C ASP A 384 14.48 18.33 -3.33
N HIS A 385 15.34 18.87 -4.20
CA HIS A 385 16.79 18.76 -4.06
C HIS A 385 17.31 19.62 -2.89
N PRO A 386 18.06 19.06 -1.93
CA PRO A 386 18.48 19.77 -0.72
C PRO A 386 19.34 21.00 -1.03
N ASP A 387 20.19 20.93 -2.05
CA ASP A 387 21.10 22.03 -2.41
C ASP A 387 20.39 23.24 -3.04
N TYR A 388 19.16 23.06 -3.55
CA TYR A 388 18.38 24.13 -4.19
C TYR A 388 17.18 24.57 -3.35
N LYS A 389 16.86 23.85 -2.27
CA LYS A 389 15.66 24.07 -1.47
C LYS A 389 15.60 25.48 -0.84
N SER A 390 16.74 26.04 -0.44
CA SER A 390 16.82 27.43 0.07
C SER A 390 16.47 28.48 -0.98
N LEU A 391 16.59 28.14 -2.27
CA LEU A 391 16.31 29.01 -3.41
C LEU A 391 14.86 28.90 -3.90
N GLN A 392 13.95 28.19 -3.22
CA GLN A 392 12.54 28.06 -3.64
C GLN A 392 11.83 29.41 -3.89
N PHE A 393 12.24 30.47 -3.18
CA PHE A 393 11.68 31.81 -3.37
C PHE A 393 11.87 32.34 -4.80
N THR A 394 12.90 31.88 -5.51
CA THR A 394 13.25 32.33 -6.86
C THR A 394 12.26 31.79 -7.88
N ILE A 395 11.68 30.62 -7.62
CA ILE A 395 10.58 30.03 -8.41
C ILE A 395 9.25 30.67 -8.02
N ASN A 396 9.05 31.00 -6.74
CA ASN A 396 7.76 31.49 -6.25
C ASN A 396 7.36 32.88 -6.77
N THR A 397 8.33 33.75 -7.07
CA THR A 397 8.05 35.13 -7.51
C THR A 397 9.18 35.68 -8.36
N THR A 398 8.92 36.74 -9.10
CA THR A 398 9.91 37.51 -9.87
C THR A 398 10.23 38.88 -9.25
N LYS A 399 9.59 39.22 -8.12
CA LYS A 399 9.61 40.57 -7.50
C LYS A 399 10.87 40.87 -6.67
N PHE A 400 11.96 40.14 -6.87
CA PHE A 400 13.21 40.30 -6.13
C PHE A 400 14.34 40.78 -7.04
N VAL A 401 15.42 41.29 -6.44
CA VAL A 401 16.59 41.83 -7.15
C VAL A 401 17.82 40.97 -6.93
N GLN A 402 18.75 40.94 -7.90
CA GLN A 402 19.99 40.16 -7.82
C GLN A 402 20.80 40.43 -6.54
N ASN A 403 20.89 41.69 -6.08
CA ASN A 403 21.59 42.03 -4.83
C ASN A 403 21.05 41.28 -3.60
N SER A 404 19.74 40.97 -3.59
CA SER A 404 19.13 40.19 -2.50
C SER A 404 19.56 38.72 -2.50
N VAL A 405 19.89 38.17 -3.67
CA VAL A 405 20.43 36.82 -3.83
C VAL A 405 21.89 36.79 -3.37
N ILE A 406 22.68 37.78 -3.79
CA ILE A 406 24.09 37.92 -3.40
C ILE A 406 24.22 38.08 -1.88
N ALA A 407 23.32 38.85 -1.25
CA ALA A 407 23.28 38.99 0.21
C ALA A 407 23.03 37.66 0.95
N LYS A 408 22.38 36.68 0.30
CA LYS A 408 22.11 35.34 0.84
C LYS A 408 23.21 34.33 0.51
N LEU A 409 24.36 34.75 -0.02
CA LEU A 409 25.44 33.83 -0.36
C LEU A 409 25.98 33.03 0.85
N SER A 410 25.79 33.56 2.06
CA SER A 410 26.07 32.83 3.32
C SER A 410 25.19 31.58 3.51
N GLU A 411 24.03 31.51 2.85
CA GLU A 411 23.11 30.37 2.84
C GLU A 411 23.45 29.33 1.75
N CYS A 412 24.53 29.54 0.98
CA CYS A 412 24.95 28.65 -0.11
C CYS A 412 25.41 27.28 0.43
N PRO A 413 24.78 26.17 0.02
CA PRO A 413 25.20 24.84 0.43
C PRO A 413 26.61 24.50 -0.07
N GLY A 414 27.38 23.74 0.71
CA GLY A 414 28.79 23.44 0.39
C GLY A 414 29.03 22.63 -0.90
N ARG A 415 27.99 21.97 -1.45
CA ARG A 415 28.07 21.26 -2.74
C ARG A 415 27.85 22.17 -3.96
N LEU A 416 27.19 23.30 -3.77
CA LEU A 416 26.87 24.24 -4.85
C LEU A 416 27.99 25.26 -5.00
N LYS A 417 28.40 25.56 -6.24
CA LYS A 417 29.39 26.61 -6.47
C LYS A 417 28.76 27.98 -6.18
N PRO A 418 29.50 28.95 -5.60
CA PRO A 418 28.97 30.31 -5.35
C PRO A 418 28.40 30.97 -6.62
N ILE A 419 29.07 30.80 -7.77
CA ILE A 419 28.58 31.30 -9.06
C ILE A 419 27.24 30.66 -9.44
N GLN A 420 27.10 29.34 -9.26
CA GLN A 420 25.88 28.59 -9.55
C GLN A 420 24.72 29.01 -8.63
N PHE A 421 24.99 29.31 -7.35
CA PHE A 421 24.01 29.87 -6.42
C PHE A 421 23.49 31.23 -6.89
N ILE A 422 24.39 32.13 -7.28
CA ILE A 422 24.04 33.48 -7.72
C ILE A 422 23.26 33.43 -9.03
N GLU A 423 23.74 32.67 -10.02
CA GLU A 423 23.11 32.55 -11.34
C GLU A 423 21.71 31.91 -11.23
N TYR A 424 21.58 30.79 -10.50
CA TYR A 424 20.28 30.15 -10.27
C TYR A 424 19.34 31.09 -9.52
N GLY A 425 19.84 31.70 -8.45
CA GLY A 425 19.04 32.58 -7.61
C GLY A 425 18.60 33.85 -8.34
N SER A 426 19.41 34.38 -9.25
CA SER A 426 19.16 35.63 -9.96
C SER A 426 18.44 35.43 -11.30
N PHE A 427 18.29 34.20 -11.78
CA PHE A 427 17.67 33.89 -13.07
C PHE A 427 16.31 34.58 -13.29
N ARG A 428 15.51 34.68 -12.23
CA ARG A 428 14.16 35.27 -12.26
C ARG A 428 14.07 36.63 -11.56
N SER A 429 15.19 37.30 -11.31
CA SER A 429 15.18 38.64 -10.71
C SER A 429 14.66 39.66 -11.73
N GLY A 430 13.37 40.02 -11.62
CA GLY A 430 12.66 40.81 -12.62
C GLY A 430 12.07 39.96 -13.75
N HIS A 431 10.76 40.10 -14.01
CA HIS A 431 10.04 39.25 -14.96
C HIS A 431 10.47 39.45 -16.42
N ARG A 432 10.96 40.64 -16.79
CA ARG A 432 11.39 40.96 -18.17
C ARG A 432 12.79 40.44 -18.52
N LEU A 433 13.61 40.09 -17.51
CA LEU A 433 15.01 39.69 -17.72
C LEU A 433 15.19 38.19 -17.93
N GLN A 434 14.13 37.38 -17.73
CA GLN A 434 14.21 35.92 -17.76
C GLN A 434 14.81 35.37 -19.08
N TRP A 435 14.43 35.93 -20.24
CA TRP A 435 14.96 35.52 -21.55
C TRP A 435 16.41 35.95 -21.77
N TRP A 436 16.79 37.14 -21.31
CA TRP A 436 18.18 37.61 -21.37
C TRP A 436 19.09 36.76 -20.49
N ASN A 437 18.63 36.42 -19.29
CA ASN A 437 19.35 35.53 -18.37
C ASN A 437 19.48 34.12 -18.97
N LEU A 438 18.45 33.63 -19.67
CA LEU A 438 18.51 32.34 -20.38
C LEU A 438 19.58 32.36 -21.47
N LEU A 439 19.60 33.40 -22.30
CA LEU A 439 20.62 33.56 -23.34
C LEU A 439 22.03 33.64 -22.73
N ALA A 440 22.20 34.39 -21.64
CA ALA A 440 23.47 34.50 -20.93
C ALA A 440 23.97 33.15 -20.38
N ILE A 441 23.06 32.31 -19.84
CA ILE A 441 23.41 30.95 -19.37
C ILE A 441 23.94 30.09 -20.52
N PHE A 442 23.29 30.13 -21.69
CA PHE A 442 23.79 29.37 -22.85
C PHE A 442 25.12 29.89 -23.39
N GLU A 443 25.39 31.19 -23.23
CA GLU A 443 26.66 31.78 -23.66
C GLU A 443 27.82 31.45 -22.72
N MET A 444 27.57 31.54 -21.41
CA MET A 444 28.60 31.41 -20.39
C MET A 444 28.75 29.99 -19.85
N ASP A 445 27.82 29.07 -20.19
CA ASP A 445 27.67 27.74 -19.58
C ASP A 445 27.69 27.81 -18.03
N SER A 446 27.00 28.83 -17.48
CA SER A 446 27.11 29.21 -16.06
C SER A 446 26.32 28.31 -15.11
N LEU A 447 25.30 27.59 -15.63
CA LEU A 447 24.47 26.65 -14.89
C LEU A 447 24.43 25.26 -15.56
N PRO A 448 24.55 24.16 -14.79
CA PRO A 448 24.45 22.82 -15.33
C PRO A 448 23.00 22.46 -15.69
N ILE A 449 22.65 22.59 -16.98
CA ILE A 449 21.32 22.23 -17.52
C ILE A 449 21.05 20.71 -17.43
N SER A 450 22.07 19.90 -17.12
CA SER A 450 21.93 18.47 -16.84
C SER A 450 21.30 18.16 -15.47
N GLU A 451 21.07 19.16 -14.60
CA GLU A 451 20.43 18.97 -13.29
C GLU A 451 18.92 19.26 -13.32
N GLU A 452 18.14 18.40 -12.65
CA GLU A 452 16.67 18.50 -12.62
C GLU A 452 16.18 19.87 -12.10
N SER A 453 16.78 20.39 -11.02
CA SER A 453 16.39 21.68 -10.42
C SER A 453 16.57 22.87 -11.37
N VAL A 454 17.58 22.81 -12.26
CA VAL A 454 17.85 23.84 -13.27
C VAL A 454 16.83 23.75 -14.41
N VAL A 455 16.48 22.54 -14.86
CA VAL A 455 15.42 22.36 -15.86
C VAL A 455 14.06 22.80 -15.33
N ILE A 456 13.73 22.52 -14.06
CA ILE A 456 12.52 23.02 -13.40
C ILE A 456 12.48 24.56 -13.47
N LEU A 457 13.59 25.22 -13.12
CA LEU A 457 13.70 26.68 -13.15
C LEU A 457 13.47 27.23 -14.57
N ILE A 458 14.14 26.68 -15.58
CA ILE A 458 14.01 27.10 -16.98
C ILE A 458 12.57 26.89 -17.45
N MET A 459 12.03 25.67 -17.31
CA MET A 459 10.67 25.33 -17.75
C MET A 459 9.63 26.22 -17.09
N HIS A 460 9.70 26.39 -15.77
CA HIS A 460 8.72 27.21 -15.08
C HIS A 460 8.80 28.68 -15.53
N SER A 461 10.00 29.21 -15.75
CA SER A 461 10.20 30.60 -16.19
C SER A 461 9.67 30.86 -17.59
N ILE A 462 9.86 29.92 -18.52
CA ILE A 462 9.40 30.09 -19.90
C ILE A 462 7.89 29.81 -20.07
N LEU A 463 7.29 29.01 -19.17
CA LEU A 463 5.88 28.61 -19.26
C LEU A 463 4.93 29.44 -18.37
N GLN A 464 5.40 30.02 -17.26
CA GLN A 464 4.58 30.89 -16.42
C GLN A 464 4.17 32.14 -17.18
N TYR A 465 2.89 32.50 -17.12
CA TYR A 465 2.33 33.59 -17.91
C TYR A 465 2.92 34.97 -17.58
N GLY A 466 3.03 35.33 -16.30
CA GLY A 466 3.70 36.54 -15.84
C GLY A 466 2.83 37.82 -15.78
N PRO A 467 3.39 38.94 -15.29
CA PRO A 467 2.69 40.22 -15.12
C PRO A 467 2.25 40.87 -16.44
N GLN A 468 1.24 41.75 -16.39
CA GLN A 468 0.73 42.48 -17.56
C GLN A 468 0.63 43.99 -17.31
N THR A 469 0.76 44.78 -18.37
CA THR A 469 0.59 46.25 -18.35
C THR A 469 -0.89 46.64 -18.24
N MET A 470 -1.22 47.54 -17.30
CA MET A 470 -2.55 48.19 -17.17
C MET A 470 -2.61 49.57 -17.85
N SER A 471 -1.78 49.81 -18.89
CA SER A 471 -1.74 51.10 -19.58
C SER A 471 -3.03 51.35 -20.36
N VAL A 472 -3.81 52.35 -19.94
CA VAL A 472 -5.09 52.76 -20.54
C VAL A 472 -4.89 53.46 -21.90
N ASN A 473 -3.66 53.89 -22.23
CA ASN A 473 -3.38 54.78 -23.36
C ASN A 473 -2.62 54.13 -24.54
N SER A 474 -2.47 52.80 -24.56
CA SER A 474 -1.94 52.11 -25.75
C SER A 474 -2.89 51.02 -26.20
N LEU A 475 -3.43 51.17 -27.41
CA LEU A 475 -4.25 50.22 -28.16
C LEU A 475 -3.46 48.97 -28.56
N CYS A 476 -2.82 48.25 -27.62
CA CYS A 476 -2.30 46.92 -27.91
C CYS A 476 -3.12 45.84 -27.20
N ASN A 477 -4.01 45.21 -27.97
CA ASN A 477 -4.61 43.90 -27.70
C ASN A 477 -3.53 42.78 -27.71
N SER A 478 -2.38 42.98 -27.06
CA SER A 478 -1.35 41.95 -26.96
C SER A 478 -1.80 40.89 -25.96
N TRP A 479 -1.94 39.65 -26.43
CA TRP A 479 -2.17 38.47 -25.59
C TRP A 479 -0.88 38.01 -24.87
N CYS A 480 0.27 38.53 -25.31
CA CYS A 480 1.58 38.24 -24.76
C CYS A 480 1.83 39.08 -23.48
N SER A 481 2.35 38.44 -22.42
CA SER A 481 2.77 39.14 -21.20
C SER A 481 4.13 39.80 -21.38
N GLU A 482 4.40 40.83 -20.58
CA GLU A 482 5.71 41.51 -20.48
C GLU A 482 6.87 40.54 -20.24
N ALA A 483 6.63 39.39 -19.61
CA ALA A 483 7.66 38.38 -19.38
C ALA A 483 8.14 37.68 -20.67
N HIS A 484 7.36 37.77 -21.76
CA HIS A 484 7.62 37.10 -23.03
C HIS A 484 7.72 38.04 -24.24
N GLU A 485 7.62 39.36 -24.03
CA GLU A 485 7.69 40.36 -25.12
C GLU A 485 8.99 40.23 -25.93
N GLN A 486 10.10 39.89 -25.28
CA GLN A 486 11.41 39.72 -25.93
C GLN A 486 11.41 38.66 -27.05
N ILE A 487 10.53 37.65 -26.98
CA ILE A 487 10.42 36.59 -28.01
C ILE A 487 9.78 37.11 -29.31
N LEU A 488 9.10 38.27 -29.25
CA LEU A 488 8.51 38.90 -30.43
C LEU A 488 9.55 39.63 -31.29
N GLU A 489 10.79 39.78 -30.81
CA GLU A 489 11.88 40.43 -31.54
C GLU A 489 12.68 39.41 -32.37
N ASP A 490 12.59 39.52 -33.70
CA ASP A 490 13.21 38.57 -34.63
C ASP A 490 14.74 38.43 -34.44
N HIS A 491 15.45 39.53 -34.13
CA HIS A 491 16.90 39.51 -33.88
C HIS A 491 17.27 38.67 -32.65
N PHE A 492 16.50 38.80 -31.56
CA PHE A 492 16.72 38.04 -30.34
C PHE A 492 16.50 36.54 -30.58
N ILE A 493 15.48 36.19 -31.38
CA ILE A 493 15.21 34.81 -31.78
C ILE A 493 16.35 34.22 -32.60
N ASP A 494 16.87 34.96 -33.57
CA ASP A 494 18.00 34.50 -34.39
C ASP A 494 19.23 34.20 -33.51
N GLU A 495 19.58 35.08 -32.55
CA GLU A 495 20.67 34.84 -31.60
C GLU A 495 20.43 33.62 -30.70
N LEU A 496 19.22 33.47 -30.17
CA LEU A 496 18.88 32.34 -29.31
C LEU A 496 18.94 31.00 -30.06
N ILE A 497 18.47 30.96 -31.32
CA ILE A 497 18.58 29.76 -32.17
C ILE A 497 20.04 29.35 -32.33
N ILE A 498 20.94 30.28 -32.63
CA ILE A 498 22.38 30.00 -32.81
C ILE A 498 22.97 29.34 -31.56
N ARG A 499 22.64 29.85 -30.36
CA ARG A 499 23.18 29.32 -29.10
C ARG A 499 22.58 27.96 -28.73
N LEU A 500 21.28 27.75 -28.97
CA LEU A 500 20.65 26.45 -28.77
C LEU A 500 21.21 25.40 -29.73
N ASP A 501 21.40 25.75 -31.00
CA ASP A 501 21.93 24.85 -32.02
C ASP A 501 23.35 24.40 -31.70
N ARG A 502 24.22 25.35 -31.32
CA ARG A 502 25.57 25.04 -30.84
C ARG A 502 25.56 24.10 -29.64
N ARG A 503 24.66 24.33 -28.66
CA ARG A 503 24.56 23.46 -27.47
C ARG A 503 24.06 22.06 -27.80
N LEU A 504 23.19 21.92 -28.81
CA LEU A 504 22.78 20.61 -29.32
C LEU A 504 23.95 19.86 -29.94
N ASP A 505 24.79 20.53 -30.74
CA ASP A 505 25.98 19.92 -31.34
C ASP A 505 26.97 19.43 -30.28
N ASP A 506 27.22 20.24 -29.24
CA ASP A 506 28.11 19.87 -28.14
C ASP A 506 27.60 18.62 -27.38
N CYS A 507 26.28 18.43 -27.30
CA CYS A 507 25.69 17.33 -26.55
C CYS A 507 25.45 16.07 -27.39
N GLU A 508 25.47 16.13 -28.73
CA GLU A 508 25.04 15.04 -29.62
C GLU A 508 25.70 13.69 -29.32
N LEU A 509 26.98 13.68 -28.95
CA LEU A 509 27.74 12.47 -28.64
C LEU A 509 27.58 12.00 -27.18
N ASN A 510 26.99 12.82 -26.31
CA ASN A 510 26.84 12.55 -24.89
C ASN A 510 25.37 12.31 -24.51
N TRP A 511 24.94 11.05 -24.65
CA TRP A 511 23.60 10.59 -24.28
C TRP A 511 23.28 10.70 -22.78
N GLN A 512 24.24 11.10 -21.92
CA GLN A 512 23.99 11.36 -20.50
C GLN A 512 23.33 12.72 -20.22
N ASN A 513 23.13 13.53 -21.26
CA ASN A 513 22.53 14.85 -21.18
C ASN A 513 21.04 14.84 -21.56
N GLU A 514 20.28 13.83 -21.14
CA GLU A 514 18.83 13.71 -21.46
C GLU A 514 18.03 14.96 -21.05
N LEU A 515 18.36 15.55 -19.90
CA LEU A 515 17.67 16.73 -19.37
C LEU A 515 17.99 18.00 -20.17
N VAL A 516 19.18 18.08 -20.79
CA VAL A 516 19.55 19.18 -21.69
C VAL A 516 18.70 19.13 -22.96
N LEU A 517 18.52 17.94 -23.54
CA LEU A 517 17.67 17.75 -24.72
C LEU A 517 16.22 18.15 -24.42
N VAL A 518 15.70 17.76 -23.25
CA VAL A 518 14.36 18.16 -22.79
C VAL A 518 14.26 19.68 -22.64
N ALA A 519 15.24 20.33 -21.97
CA ALA A 519 15.22 21.78 -21.76
C ALA A 519 15.26 22.55 -23.08
N ILE A 520 16.16 22.18 -24.00
CA ILE A 520 16.26 22.80 -25.33
C ILE A 520 14.98 22.59 -26.13
N THR A 521 14.41 21.38 -26.11
CA THR A 521 13.14 21.11 -26.79
C THR A 521 12.03 22.02 -26.26
N MET A 522 11.90 22.15 -24.94
CA MET A 522 10.89 23.02 -24.33
C MET A 522 11.07 24.50 -24.70
N ILE A 523 12.30 24.99 -24.72
CA ILE A 523 12.61 26.37 -25.14
C ILE A 523 12.23 26.56 -26.61
N THR A 524 12.66 25.66 -27.49
CA THR A 524 12.35 25.68 -28.93
C THR A 524 10.85 25.68 -29.18
N MET A 525 10.10 24.81 -28.49
CA MET A 525 8.65 24.75 -28.64
C MET A 525 7.95 25.98 -28.07
N ARG A 526 8.48 26.58 -27.01
CA ARG A 526 7.97 27.85 -26.47
C ARG A 526 8.23 29.01 -27.43
N MET A 527 9.40 29.06 -28.05
CA MET A 527 9.70 30.02 -29.12
C MET A 527 8.72 29.83 -30.28
N LEU A 528 8.48 28.59 -30.71
CA LEU A 528 7.53 28.27 -31.78
C LEU A 528 6.08 28.62 -31.41
N ALA A 529 5.70 28.62 -30.14
CA ALA A 529 4.37 29.04 -29.73
C ALA A 529 4.18 30.56 -29.88
N ILE A 530 5.20 31.37 -29.56
CA ILE A 530 5.05 32.83 -29.43
C ILE A 530 5.56 33.61 -30.64
N CYS A 531 6.60 33.12 -31.32
CA CYS A 531 7.31 33.87 -32.36
C CYS A 531 6.42 34.32 -33.53
N ASN A 532 6.89 35.36 -34.22
CA ASN A 532 6.33 35.84 -35.48
C ASN A 532 6.48 34.78 -36.57
N SER A 533 5.63 34.86 -37.60
CA SER A 533 5.62 33.88 -38.70
C SER A 533 6.91 33.87 -39.53
N THR A 534 7.69 34.95 -39.52
CA THR A 534 8.92 35.15 -40.30
C THR A 534 10.09 34.22 -39.91
N ARG A 535 10.04 33.58 -38.75
CA ARG A 535 11.12 32.72 -38.22
C ARG A 535 10.67 31.31 -37.85
N GLN A 536 9.44 30.94 -38.21
CA GLN A 536 8.88 29.62 -37.88
C GLN A 536 9.72 28.48 -38.46
N ASP A 537 10.15 28.58 -39.72
CA ASP A 537 10.88 27.51 -40.40
C ASP A 537 12.18 27.14 -39.68
N LYS A 538 12.99 28.15 -39.29
CA LYS A 538 14.25 27.91 -38.54
C LYS A 538 14.03 27.23 -37.19
N ILE A 539 12.93 27.56 -36.51
CA ILE A 539 12.59 26.95 -35.20
C ILE A 539 12.07 25.52 -35.39
N VAL A 540 11.31 25.27 -36.45
CA VAL A 540 10.87 23.92 -36.85
C VAL A 540 12.09 23.05 -37.18
N ASP A 541 13.08 23.57 -37.89
CA ASP A 541 14.35 22.87 -38.16
C ASP A 541 15.08 22.47 -36.86
N LEU A 542 15.14 23.39 -35.89
CA LEU A 542 15.73 23.11 -34.58
C LEU A 542 14.94 22.03 -33.81
N ALA A 543 13.60 22.05 -33.86
CA ALA A 543 12.75 21.03 -33.26
C ALA A 543 12.96 19.64 -33.92
N MET A 544 13.12 19.61 -35.24
CA MET A 544 13.45 18.39 -35.99
C MET A 544 14.84 17.86 -35.61
N LYS A 545 15.83 18.74 -35.43
CA LYS A 545 17.18 18.36 -34.95
C LYS A 545 17.12 17.70 -33.57
N CYS A 546 16.37 18.28 -32.62
CA CYS A 546 16.15 17.68 -31.30
C CYS A 546 15.58 16.25 -31.41
N ARG A 547 14.57 16.05 -32.27
CA ARG A 547 13.94 14.75 -32.50
C ARG A 547 14.92 13.70 -33.03
N ARG A 548 15.73 14.06 -34.04
CA ARG A 548 16.74 13.16 -34.63
C ARG A 548 17.80 12.72 -33.61
N ILE A 549 18.27 13.65 -32.78
CA ILE A 549 19.22 13.36 -31.69
C ILE A 549 18.59 12.39 -30.69
N GLY A 550 17.34 12.65 -30.27
CA GLY A 550 16.63 11.77 -29.34
C GLY A 550 16.44 10.35 -29.88
N GLU A 551 16.05 10.19 -31.14
CA GLU A 551 15.93 8.87 -31.77
C GLU A 551 17.27 8.12 -31.85
N LYS A 552 18.36 8.83 -32.19
CA LYS A 552 19.71 8.28 -32.21
C LYS A 552 20.13 7.79 -30.82
N TRP A 553 19.83 8.55 -29.76
CA TRP A 553 20.14 8.15 -28.39
C TRP A 553 19.31 6.97 -27.91
N ILE A 554 18.01 6.92 -28.23
CA ILE A 554 17.16 5.76 -27.90
C ILE A 554 17.74 4.48 -28.52
N ALA A 555 18.18 4.52 -29.78
CA ALA A 555 18.81 3.38 -30.44
C ALA A 555 20.12 2.95 -29.75
N LEU A 556 21.01 3.90 -29.45
CA LEU A 556 22.30 3.63 -28.78
C LEU A 556 22.12 3.06 -27.36
N ILE A 557 21.20 3.60 -26.57
CA ILE A 557 20.96 3.12 -25.20
C ILE A 557 20.32 1.73 -25.23
N SER A 558 19.41 1.48 -26.18
CA SER A 558 18.79 0.15 -26.34
C SER A 558 19.83 -0.93 -26.66
N GLU A 559 20.81 -0.64 -27.52
CA GLU A 559 21.92 -1.54 -27.84
C GLU A 559 22.84 -1.78 -26.62
N ASN A 560 23.10 -0.73 -25.83
CA ASN A 560 23.88 -0.86 -24.59
C ASN A 560 23.16 -1.68 -23.50
N ILE A 561 21.84 -1.58 -23.38
CA ILE A 561 21.06 -2.40 -22.44
C ILE A 561 21.23 -3.90 -22.75
N GLN A 562 21.41 -4.26 -24.02
CA GLN A 562 21.60 -5.65 -24.45
C GLN A 562 23.00 -6.21 -24.11
N THR A 563 24.01 -5.36 -23.91
CA THR A 563 25.40 -5.78 -23.63
C THR A 563 25.75 -5.77 -22.14
N ILE A 564 24.92 -5.20 -21.28
CA ILE A 564 25.19 -5.08 -19.84
C ILE A 564 24.99 -6.42 -19.12
N LEU A 565 25.99 -6.78 -18.31
CA LEU A 565 25.93 -7.94 -17.42
C LEU A 565 24.74 -7.83 -16.43
N PRO A 566 23.94 -8.89 -16.24
CA PRO A 566 22.74 -8.87 -15.39
C PRO A 566 22.97 -8.56 -13.90
N SER A 567 24.22 -8.56 -13.43
CA SER A 567 24.60 -8.23 -12.05
C SER A 567 24.45 -6.73 -11.71
N ALA A 568 24.10 -5.89 -12.68
CA ALA A 568 23.92 -4.45 -12.52
C ALA A 568 22.49 -3.98 -12.84
N PHE A 569 21.49 -4.67 -12.27
CA PHE A 569 20.06 -4.37 -12.46
C PHE A 569 19.72 -2.88 -12.27
N ASP A 570 20.26 -2.23 -11.23
CA ASP A 570 20.09 -0.80 -10.94
C ASP A 570 20.58 0.11 -12.08
N LYS A 571 21.62 -0.31 -12.83
CA LYS A 571 22.11 0.46 -13.98
C LYS A 571 21.16 0.35 -15.15
N THR A 572 20.57 -0.82 -15.38
CA THR A 572 19.61 -1.06 -16.45
C THR A 572 18.31 -0.29 -16.23
N GLU A 573 17.78 -0.26 -15.00
CA GLU A 573 16.59 0.56 -14.69
C GLU A 573 16.83 2.06 -14.93
N LYS A 574 18.00 2.58 -14.53
CA LYS A 574 18.38 3.98 -14.79
C LYS A 574 18.47 4.30 -16.28
N LEU A 575 19.02 3.39 -17.10
CA LEU A 575 19.10 3.57 -18.55
C LEU A 575 17.71 3.55 -19.21
N ARG A 576 16.79 2.72 -18.71
CA ARG A 576 15.40 2.71 -19.19
C ARG A 576 14.64 3.99 -18.85
N LEU A 577 14.85 4.52 -17.64
CA LEU A 577 14.31 5.83 -17.28
C LEU A 577 14.84 6.93 -18.22
N LYS A 578 16.13 6.89 -18.59
CA LYS A 578 16.70 7.82 -19.58
C LYS A 578 16.02 7.69 -20.95
N ILE A 579 15.78 6.46 -21.43
CA ILE A 579 15.03 6.22 -22.67
C ILE A 579 13.64 6.87 -22.60
N VAL A 580 12.94 6.74 -21.47
CA VAL A 580 11.63 7.38 -21.26
C VAL A 580 11.75 8.91 -21.33
N ILE A 581 12.71 9.52 -20.63
CA ILE A 581 12.93 10.98 -20.65
C ILE A 581 13.24 11.49 -22.07
N ILE A 582 14.09 10.77 -22.81
CA ILE A 582 14.43 11.11 -24.20
C ILE A 582 13.21 10.95 -25.11
N GLY A 583 12.45 9.86 -24.97
CA GLY A 583 11.20 9.65 -25.70
C GLY A 583 10.19 10.78 -25.45
N ILE A 584 10.06 11.23 -24.20
CA ILE A 584 9.22 12.39 -23.86
C ILE A 584 9.72 13.62 -24.61
N SER A 585 11.04 13.89 -24.65
CA SER A 585 11.59 15.02 -25.41
C SER A 585 11.20 14.97 -26.90
N CYS A 586 11.20 13.79 -27.53
CA CYS A 586 10.74 13.63 -28.90
C CYS A 586 9.24 13.98 -29.05
N ILE A 587 8.39 13.56 -28.11
CA ILE A 587 6.96 13.92 -28.12
C ILE A 587 6.73 15.42 -27.87
N LEU A 588 7.52 16.05 -27.01
CA LEU A 588 7.44 17.48 -26.73
C LEU A 588 7.60 18.31 -28.02
N THR A 589 8.33 17.83 -29.02
CA THR A 589 8.46 18.52 -30.32
C THR A 589 7.14 18.73 -31.08
N PHE A 590 6.04 18.12 -30.64
CA PHE A 590 4.70 18.30 -31.20
C PHE A 590 3.78 19.18 -30.34
N SER A 591 4.31 19.85 -29.30
CA SER A 591 3.54 20.70 -28.38
C SER A 591 3.16 22.06 -28.98
N THR A 592 2.34 22.08 -30.03
CA THR A 592 1.91 23.33 -30.70
C THR A 592 0.41 23.35 -30.99
N ASP A 593 -0.10 24.53 -31.36
CA ASP A 593 -1.49 24.73 -31.77
C ASP A 593 -1.74 24.17 -33.19
N SER A 594 -3.00 23.88 -33.53
CA SER A 594 -3.38 23.18 -34.77
C SER A 594 -2.80 23.80 -36.04
N ASP A 595 -2.70 25.13 -36.09
CA ASP A 595 -2.25 25.88 -37.26
C ASP A 595 -0.75 25.73 -37.53
N ARG A 596 0.06 25.49 -36.49
CA ARG A 596 1.52 25.32 -36.62
C ARG A 596 1.91 23.84 -36.64
N LEU A 597 1.03 22.96 -36.17
CA LEU A 597 1.25 21.52 -36.10
C LEU A 597 1.42 20.87 -37.49
N GLN A 598 0.77 21.43 -38.51
CA GLN A 598 0.89 20.97 -39.91
C GLN A 598 2.34 21.00 -40.45
N TYR A 599 3.18 21.91 -39.97
CA TYR A 599 4.60 21.97 -40.37
C TYR A 599 5.42 20.81 -39.74
N LEU A 600 5.02 20.36 -38.55
CA LEU A 600 5.69 19.29 -37.79
C LEU A 600 5.15 17.88 -38.11
N LEU A 601 3.96 17.80 -38.71
CA LEU A 601 3.26 16.58 -39.14
C LEU A 601 3.00 16.55 -40.66
N SER A 602 3.95 17.05 -41.43
CA SER A 602 3.83 17.18 -42.89
C SER A 602 4.14 15.88 -43.67
N SER A 603 4.74 14.87 -43.02
CA SER A 603 5.23 13.65 -43.67
C SER A 603 4.92 12.38 -42.88
N ASN A 604 4.90 11.24 -43.59
CA ASN A 604 4.76 9.92 -42.96
C ASN A 604 5.86 9.65 -41.92
N GLU A 605 7.09 10.11 -42.19
CA GLU A 605 8.25 9.97 -41.32
C GLU A 605 7.99 10.57 -39.92
N HIS A 606 7.35 11.73 -39.86
CA HIS A 606 7.04 12.39 -38.59
C HIS A 606 6.01 11.64 -37.76
N ILE A 607 5.00 11.05 -38.40
CA ILE A 607 4.00 10.19 -37.73
C ILE A 607 4.67 8.92 -37.21
N VAL A 608 5.52 8.28 -38.02
CA VAL A 608 6.28 7.09 -37.61
C VAL A 608 7.18 7.42 -36.42
N SER A 609 7.86 8.57 -36.42
CA SER A 609 8.69 9.03 -35.31
C SER A 609 7.90 9.25 -34.02
N LEU A 610 6.70 9.85 -34.12
CA LEU A 610 5.79 10.01 -32.99
C LEU A 610 5.39 8.65 -32.41
N LEU A 611 4.96 7.71 -33.27
CA LEU A 611 4.54 6.36 -32.84
C LEU A 611 5.69 5.57 -32.22
N LYS A 612 6.90 5.67 -32.77
CA LYS A 612 8.12 5.10 -32.17
C LYS A 612 8.36 5.65 -30.77
N SER A 613 8.26 6.97 -30.60
CA SER A 613 8.48 7.63 -29.32
C SER A 613 7.43 7.20 -28.29
N ALA A 614 6.14 7.20 -28.66
CA ALA A 614 5.04 6.76 -27.79
C ALA A 614 5.16 5.29 -27.37
N THR A 615 5.47 4.40 -28.33
CA THR A 615 5.62 2.96 -28.07
C THR A 615 6.84 2.68 -27.20
N THR A 616 7.96 3.35 -27.46
CA THR A 616 9.19 3.22 -26.65
C THR A 616 8.95 3.63 -25.21
N ILE A 617 8.21 4.72 -24.96
CA ILE A 617 7.84 5.17 -23.61
C ILE A 617 6.96 4.10 -22.93
N HIS A 618 5.91 3.65 -23.61
CA HIS A 618 4.97 2.65 -23.09
C HIS A 618 5.68 1.37 -22.63
N ASP A 619 6.51 0.79 -23.49
CA ASP A 619 7.21 -0.46 -23.22
C ASP A 619 8.16 -0.33 -22.02
N ASN A 620 8.93 0.76 -21.95
CA ASN A 620 9.91 0.95 -20.89
C ASN A 620 9.27 1.32 -19.53
N ILE A 621 8.08 1.93 -19.54
CA ILE A 621 7.29 2.18 -18.32
C ILE A 621 6.71 0.87 -17.77
N ILE A 622 6.13 0.02 -18.61
CA ILE A 622 5.54 -1.28 -18.17
C ILE A 622 6.60 -2.13 -17.46
N LEU A 623 7.82 -2.11 -17.97
CA LEU A 623 8.90 -2.90 -17.38
C LEU A 623 9.48 -2.29 -16.10
N ASN A 624 9.19 -1.03 -15.81
CA ASN A 624 9.67 -0.35 -14.61
C ASN A 624 8.65 -0.53 -13.48
N LYS A 625 8.77 -1.64 -12.76
CA LYS A 625 7.89 -1.99 -11.62
C LYS A 625 8.01 -1.02 -10.44
N ASN A 626 9.08 -0.21 -10.39
CA ASN A 626 9.37 0.75 -9.31
C ASN A 626 8.96 2.19 -9.68
N GLN A 627 7.71 2.40 -10.11
CA GLN A 627 7.20 3.75 -10.41
C GLN A 627 7.28 4.72 -9.20
N SER A 628 7.37 4.18 -7.97
CA SER A 628 7.56 4.94 -6.74
C SER A 628 8.87 5.73 -6.66
N ASN A 629 9.88 5.40 -7.47
CA ASN A 629 11.19 6.05 -7.45
C ASN A 629 11.33 7.22 -8.44
N MET A 630 10.31 7.50 -9.28
CA MET A 630 10.37 8.64 -10.21
C MET A 630 10.18 9.98 -9.48
N SER A 631 10.99 10.98 -9.83
CA SER A 631 10.83 12.33 -9.30
C SER A 631 9.49 12.94 -9.72
N THR A 632 8.99 13.90 -8.92
CA THR A 632 7.75 14.62 -9.23
C THR A 632 7.84 15.33 -10.59
N PHE A 633 9.02 15.80 -10.95
CA PHE A 633 9.30 16.42 -12.24
C PHE A 633 9.10 15.46 -13.42
N VAL A 634 9.70 14.26 -13.39
CA VAL A 634 9.56 13.28 -14.49
C VAL A 634 8.11 12.84 -14.65
N ARG A 635 7.38 12.67 -13.55
CA ARG A 635 5.94 12.37 -13.59
C ARG A 635 5.13 13.49 -14.26
N ASN A 636 5.48 14.75 -14.01
CA ASN A 636 4.84 15.89 -14.67
C ASN A 636 5.18 15.97 -16.16
N LEU A 637 6.40 15.63 -16.56
CA LEU A 637 6.78 15.50 -17.96
C LEU A 637 5.99 14.40 -18.68
N MET A 638 5.80 13.23 -18.06
CA MET A 638 4.98 12.16 -18.63
C MET A 638 3.54 12.62 -18.85
N ARG A 639 2.91 13.19 -17.83
CA ARG A 639 1.56 13.78 -17.93
C ARG A 639 1.48 14.84 -19.02
N PHE A 640 2.55 15.61 -19.25
CA PHE A 640 2.59 16.57 -20.33
C PHE A 640 2.63 15.89 -21.71
N SER A 641 3.46 14.86 -21.88
CA SER A 641 3.52 14.08 -23.13
C SER A 641 2.19 13.40 -23.49
N GLU A 642 1.49 12.81 -22.51
CA GLU A 642 0.17 12.21 -22.70
C GLU A 642 -0.85 13.25 -23.23
N ARG A 643 -0.82 14.46 -22.67
CA ARG A 643 -1.70 15.55 -23.11
C ARG A 643 -1.41 15.98 -24.54
N ILE A 644 -0.15 15.97 -24.94
CA ILE A 644 0.24 16.29 -26.32
C ILE A 644 -0.29 15.23 -27.27
N LEU A 645 -0.14 13.95 -26.95
CA LEU A 645 -0.65 12.85 -27.78
C LEU A 645 -2.17 12.95 -28.00
N VAL A 646 -2.93 13.24 -26.95
CA VAL A 646 -4.39 13.46 -27.08
C VAL A 646 -4.71 14.71 -27.89
N MET A 647 -4.01 15.83 -27.65
CA MET A 647 -4.23 17.09 -28.36
C MET A 647 -3.99 16.94 -29.87
N VAL A 648 -2.97 16.19 -30.24
CA VAL A 648 -2.50 16.02 -31.62
C VAL A 648 -3.30 14.93 -32.37
N GLN A 649 -3.97 14.02 -31.65
CA GLN A 649 -4.70 12.89 -32.22
C GLN A 649 -5.71 13.24 -33.33
N PRO A 650 -6.55 14.30 -33.23
CA PRO A 650 -7.47 14.66 -34.32
C PRO A 650 -6.75 14.99 -35.63
N THR A 651 -5.60 15.65 -35.54
CA THR A 651 -4.75 15.99 -36.69
C THR A 651 -4.11 14.74 -37.28
N ILE A 652 -3.63 13.82 -36.45
CA ILE A 652 -3.13 12.50 -36.88
C ILE A 652 -4.24 11.73 -37.59
N ALA A 653 -5.43 11.65 -37.01
CA ALA A 653 -6.55 10.91 -37.58
C ALA A 653 -6.96 11.43 -38.97
N LYS A 654 -6.91 12.76 -39.16
CA LYS A 654 -7.10 13.39 -40.47
C LYS A 654 -5.98 13.01 -41.44
N PHE A 655 -4.72 13.20 -41.05
CA PHE A 655 -3.55 12.89 -41.88
C PHE A 655 -3.50 11.41 -42.31
N LEU A 656 -3.76 10.48 -41.39
CA LEU A 656 -3.81 9.04 -41.67
C LEU A 656 -4.88 8.69 -42.69
N LYS A 657 -6.05 9.34 -42.60
CA LYS A 657 -7.13 9.14 -43.57
C LYS A 657 -6.75 9.66 -44.95
N ASP A 658 -6.13 10.84 -45.01
CA ASP A 658 -5.74 11.49 -46.26
C ASP A 658 -4.58 10.75 -46.97
N THR A 659 -3.68 10.13 -46.20
CA THR A 659 -2.53 9.35 -46.71
C THR A 659 -2.80 7.84 -46.84
N ALA A 660 -4.07 7.42 -46.76
CA ALA A 660 -4.47 6.02 -46.83
C ALA A 660 -3.69 5.10 -45.85
N TYR A 661 -3.35 5.62 -44.66
CA TYR A 661 -2.70 4.92 -43.56
C TYR A 661 -1.29 4.39 -43.85
N GLN A 662 -0.58 4.98 -44.81
CA GLN A 662 0.76 4.52 -45.21
C GLN A 662 1.77 4.53 -44.06
N SER A 663 1.74 5.55 -43.19
CA SER A 663 2.63 5.63 -42.02
C SER A 663 2.42 4.51 -41.00
N LEU A 664 1.21 3.93 -40.88
CA LEU A 664 0.97 2.77 -40.03
C LEU A 664 1.62 1.49 -40.61
N ASN A 665 1.61 1.34 -41.94
CA ASN A 665 2.34 0.26 -42.61
C ASN A 665 3.85 0.36 -42.37
N GLU A 666 4.41 1.56 -42.53
CA GLU A 666 5.82 1.85 -42.30
C GLU A 666 6.22 1.58 -40.83
N PHE A 667 5.42 2.05 -39.87
CA PHE A 667 5.65 1.81 -38.45
C PHE A 667 5.58 0.32 -38.09
N ALA A 668 4.55 -0.39 -38.55
CA ALA A 668 4.41 -1.83 -38.31
C ALA A 668 5.58 -2.64 -38.89
N ALA A 669 6.10 -2.26 -40.06
CA ALA A 669 7.26 -2.90 -40.67
C ALA A 669 8.56 -2.68 -39.89
N ILE A 670 8.71 -1.51 -39.24
CA ILE A 670 9.87 -1.21 -38.39
C ILE A 670 9.79 -1.96 -37.06
N TYR A 671 8.61 -1.97 -36.45
CA TYR A 671 8.43 -2.47 -35.08
C TYR A 671 8.29 -4.00 -35.01
N TRP A 672 7.73 -4.63 -36.06
CA TRP A 672 7.59 -6.09 -36.14
C TRP A 672 8.57 -6.70 -37.16
N ALA A 673 9.73 -7.17 -36.68
CA ALA A 673 10.84 -7.68 -37.50
C ALA A 673 10.49 -8.82 -38.49
N VAL A 674 9.46 -9.62 -38.20
CA VAL A 674 8.96 -10.68 -39.10
C VAL A 674 8.39 -10.08 -40.39
N LEU A 675 7.72 -8.93 -40.29
CA LEU A 675 7.13 -8.24 -41.43
C LEU A 675 8.21 -7.67 -42.37
N ARG A 676 9.32 -7.17 -41.80
CA ARG A 676 10.48 -6.64 -42.54
C ARG A 676 11.11 -7.69 -43.48
N ARG A 677 11.03 -8.99 -43.13
CA ARG A 677 11.59 -10.09 -43.93
C ARG A 677 10.69 -10.50 -45.10
N LYS A 678 9.40 -10.17 -45.07
CA LYS A 678 8.41 -10.56 -46.09
C LYS A 678 8.08 -9.47 -47.14
N GLY A 679 8.60 -8.25 -47.00
CA GLY A 679 8.40 -7.14 -47.96
C GLY A 679 7.42 -6.05 -47.49
N THR A 680 6.98 -5.17 -48.39
CA THR A 680 6.08 -4.04 -48.10
C THR A 680 4.65 -4.50 -47.79
N MET A 681 4.09 -3.96 -46.71
CA MET A 681 2.71 -4.23 -46.28
C MET A 681 1.72 -3.36 -47.05
N ASN A 682 0.67 -3.97 -47.62
CA ASN A 682 -0.53 -3.28 -48.09
C ASN A 682 -1.70 -3.53 -47.12
N GLY A 683 -1.52 -3.11 -45.86
CA GLY A 683 -2.51 -3.30 -44.81
C GLY A 683 -3.75 -2.43 -45.03
N LYS A 684 -4.96 -3.03 -45.00
CA LYS A 684 -6.23 -2.28 -45.02
C LYS A 684 -6.59 -1.87 -43.59
N TRP A 685 -6.02 -0.75 -43.14
CA TRP A 685 -6.31 -0.18 -41.82
C TRP A 685 -7.75 0.33 -41.73
N LYS A 686 -8.36 0.10 -40.57
CA LYS A 686 -9.66 0.65 -40.19
C LYS A 686 -9.56 1.23 -38.79
N LYS A 687 -10.11 2.43 -38.62
CA LYS A 687 -10.27 3.02 -37.29
C LYS A 687 -11.36 2.28 -36.52
N ARG A 688 -11.12 1.95 -35.25
CA ARG A 688 -12.04 1.13 -34.44
C ARG A 688 -13.35 1.85 -34.14
N LYS A 689 -13.28 3.10 -33.67
CA LYS A 689 -14.42 4.01 -33.52
C LYS A 689 -14.29 5.20 -34.46
N GLN A 690 -15.43 5.75 -34.89
CA GLN A 690 -15.45 6.96 -35.73
C GLN A 690 -15.14 8.25 -34.97
N ASP A 691 -14.83 8.16 -33.67
CA ASP A 691 -14.44 9.28 -32.84
C ASP A 691 -13.04 9.80 -33.24
N PRO A 692 -12.84 11.08 -33.59
CA PRO A 692 -11.53 11.66 -33.85
C PRO A 692 -10.51 11.43 -32.73
N TYR A 693 -10.93 11.34 -31.47
CA TYR A 693 -10.05 11.13 -30.32
C TYR A 693 -9.78 9.66 -29.98
N ASP A 694 -10.38 8.71 -30.70
CA ASP A 694 -10.00 7.30 -30.57
C ASP A 694 -8.61 7.09 -31.21
N GLY A 695 -7.72 6.47 -30.44
CA GLY A 695 -6.34 6.14 -30.82
C GLY A 695 -6.20 4.82 -31.58
N TRP A 696 -7.25 3.98 -31.58
CA TRP A 696 -7.16 2.60 -32.05
C TRP A 696 -7.37 2.42 -33.56
N TYR A 697 -6.42 1.74 -34.17
CA TYR A 697 -6.44 1.32 -35.57
C TYR A 697 -6.18 -0.17 -35.70
N ASP A 698 -7.04 -0.85 -36.45
CA ASP A 698 -7.00 -2.30 -36.65
C ASP A 698 -6.72 -2.62 -38.13
N CYS A 699 -5.85 -3.60 -38.37
CA CYS A 699 -5.50 -4.11 -39.68
C CYS A 699 -5.47 -5.64 -39.66
N ARG A 700 -5.84 -6.26 -40.77
CA ARG A 700 -5.66 -7.71 -40.98
C ARG A 700 -4.58 -7.92 -42.04
N TYR A 701 -3.51 -8.60 -41.66
CA TYR A 701 -2.41 -8.97 -42.54
C TYR A 701 -2.30 -10.50 -42.60
N GLU A 702 -2.53 -11.08 -43.78
CA GLU A 702 -2.68 -12.54 -43.94
C GLU A 702 -3.75 -13.10 -42.95
N LEU A 703 -3.33 -13.99 -42.04
CA LEU A 703 -4.17 -14.58 -41.00
C LEU A 703 -4.12 -13.84 -39.66
N ARG A 704 -3.21 -12.86 -39.50
CA ARG A 704 -2.99 -12.17 -38.23
C ARG A 704 -3.69 -10.82 -38.18
N SER A 705 -4.17 -10.47 -37.00
CA SER A 705 -4.73 -9.16 -36.67
C SER A 705 -3.63 -8.27 -36.06
N ILE A 706 -3.57 -7.01 -36.45
CA ILE A 706 -2.62 -6.03 -35.94
C ILE A 706 -3.42 -4.84 -35.45
N SER A 707 -3.20 -4.44 -34.20
CA SER A 707 -3.87 -3.30 -33.59
C SER A 707 -2.85 -2.33 -33.03
N ILE A 708 -3.03 -1.04 -33.32
CA ILE A 708 -2.14 0.04 -32.88
C ILE A 708 -2.97 1.09 -32.15
N ASP A 709 -2.51 1.48 -30.96
CA ASP A 709 -3.00 2.65 -30.23
C ASP A 709 -2.01 3.80 -30.37
N CYS A 710 -2.39 4.83 -31.14
CA CYS A 710 -1.55 6.01 -31.36
C CYS A 710 -1.40 6.92 -30.13
N ILE A 711 -2.28 6.81 -29.13
CA ILE A 711 -2.25 7.65 -27.92
C ILE A 711 -1.44 6.96 -26.83
N ARG A 712 -1.73 5.68 -26.56
CA ARG A 712 -1.00 4.93 -25.53
C ARG A 712 0.35 4.41 -26.01
N GLY A 713 0.55 4.32 -27.32
CA GLY A 713 1.74 3.70 -27.92
C GLY A 713 1.70 2.17 -27.86
N THR A 714 0.52 1.55 -27.73
CA THR A 714 0.42 0.09 -27.63
C THR A 714 0.40 -0.55 -29.02
N PHE A 715 1.25 -1.56 -29.24
CA PHE A 715 1.31 -2.35 -30.47
C PHE A 715 0.97 -3.82 -30.19
N LEU A 716 -0.13 -4.29 -30.75
CA LEU A 716 -0.63 -5.66 -30.56
C LEU A 716 -0.67 -6.43 -31.88
N VAL A 717 -0.35 -7.71 -31.82
CA VAL A 717 -0.58 -8.68 -32.91
C VAL A 717 -1.34 -9.86 -32.33
N ASP A 718 -2.50 -10.20 -32.90
CA ASP A 718 -3.42 -11.20 -32.36
C ASP A 718 -3.76 -10.96 -30.88
N ASP A 719 -4.04 -9.69 -30.55
CA ASP A 719 -4.30 -9.19 -29.20
C ASP A 719 -3.14 -9.37 -28.19
N MET A 720 -1.95 -9.74 -28.67
CA MET A 720 -0.75 -9.97 -27.88
C MET A 720 0.28 -8.85 -28.09
N ALA A 721 0.78 -8.27 -26.99
CA ALA A 721 1.86 -7.29 -27.06
C ALA A 721 3.15 -7.93 -27.58
N ILE A 722 3.83 -7.22 -28.49
CA ILE A 722 5.14 -7.61 -29.02
C ILE A 722 6.21 -6.72 -28.38
N GLY A 723 7.37 -7.30 -28.06
CA GLY A 723 8.48 -6.58 -27.44
C GLY A 723 8.95 -7.32 -26.21
N PHE A 724 8.06 -7.50 -25.22
CA PHE A 724 8.38 -8.11 -23.94
C PHE A 724 7.37 -9.18 -23.54
N LEU A 725 7.77 -10.09 -22.66
CA LEU A 725 6.89 -11.13 -22.15
C LEU A 725 5.79 -10.52 -21.25
N PRO A 726 4.53 -10.95 -21.41
CA PRO A 726 3.43 -10.48 -20.58
C PRO A 726 3.61 -10.90 -19.11
N GLU A 727 2.97 -10.16 -18.20
CA GLU A 727 3.03 -10.41 -16.75
C GLU A 727 2.56 -11.82 -16.38
N LYS A 728 1.56 -12.36 -17.10
CA LYS A 728 1.10 -13.75 -16.94
C LYS A 728 2.22 -14.80 -17.03
N ILE A 729 3.26 -14.52 -17.83
CA ILE A 729 4.44 -15.39 -17.99
C ILE A 729 5.50 -15.01 -16.97
N THR A 730 5.84 -13.72 -16.85
CA THR A 730 6.95 -13.28 -15.99
C THR A 730 6.67 -13.40 -14.49
N ALA A 731 5.40 -13.43 -14.08
CA ALA A 731 4.97 -13.69 -12.69
C ALA A 731 4.81 -15.18 -12.38
N ASN A 732 4.93 -16.08 -13.37
CA ASN A 732 4.77 -17.51 -13.16
C ASN A 732 5.94 -18.08 -12.33
N GLU A 733 5.65 -18.95 -11.35
CA GLU A 733 6.66 -19.55 -10.46
C GLU A 733 7.79 -20.27 -11.24
N LEU A 734 7.46 -20.96 -12.34
CA LEU A 734 8.47 -21.64 -13.16
C LEU A 734 9.41 -20.66 -13.87
N PHE A 735 8.87 -19.53 -14.33
CA PHE A 735 9.67 -18.49 -14.95
C PHE A 735 10.60 -17.84 -13.92
N VAL A 736 10.05 -17.41 -12.78
CA VAL A 736 10.81 -16.74 -11.71
C VAL A 736 11.89 -17.66 -11.14
N ARG A 737 11.59 -18.94 -10.92
CA ARG A 737 12.56 -19.91 -10.39
C ARG A 737 13.82 -20.03 -11.26
N LEU A 738 13.64 -20.06 -12.58
CA LEU A 738 14.74 -20.28 -13.54
C LEU A 738 15.39 -18.97 -13.99
N PHE A 739 14.57 -18.00 -14.41
CA PHE A 739 14.98 -16.74 -15.04
C PHE A 739 15.02 -15.54 -14.09
N ASP A 740 14.50 -15.68 -12.87
CA ASP A 740 14.41 -14.62 -11.87
C ASP A 740 13.73 -13.38 -12.49
N TYR A 741 14.35 -12.20 -12.42
CA TYR A 741 13.83 -10.96 -13.03
C TYR A 741 14.38 -10.66 -14.42
N HIS A 742 14.85 -11.67 -15.16
CA HIS A 742 15.38 -11.40 -16.51
C HIS A 742 14.28 -11.04 -17.50
N ILE A 743 14.58 -10.05 -18.36
CA ILE A 743 13.63 -9.46 -19.29
C ILE A 743 14.02 -9.88 -20.70
N PHE A 744 13.23 -10.77 -21.28
CA PHE A 744 13.42 -11.21 -22.66
C PHE A 744 12.75 -10.26 -23.64
N GLU A 745 13.50 -9.80 -24.63
CA GLU A 745 12.92 -9.25 -25.85
C GLU A 745 12.36 -10.39 -26.71
N VAL A 746 11.04 -10.37 -26.95
CA VAL A 746 10.32 -11.46 -27.61
C VAL A 746 9.51 -10.98 -28.81
N GLN A 747 9.19 -11.93 -29.68
CA GLN A 747 8.27 -11.80 -30.80
C GLN A 747 7.34 -13.02 -30.83
N LEU A 748 6.23 -12.92 -31.57
CA LEU A 748 5.35 -14.08 -31.77
C LEU A 748 6.00 -15.10 -32.70
N ALA A 749 5.99 -16.37 -32.28
CA ALA A 749 6.40 -17.49 -33.11
C ALA A 749 5.37 -17.76 -34.24
N GLU A 750 5.63 -18.76 -35.08
CA GLU A 750 4.65 -19.22 -36.09
C GLU A 750 3.44 -19.90 -35.43
N SER A 751 3.64 -20.56 -34.28
CA SER A 751 2.58 -21.17 -33.49
C SER A 751 1.78 -20.13 -32.69
N PRO A 752 0.45 -20.30 -32.56
CA PRO A 752 -0.40 -19.37 -31.81
C PRO A 752 -0.02 -19.35 -30.33
N ASN A 753 -0.19 -18.19 -29.67
CA ASN A 753 0.08 -17.96 -28.25
C ASN A 753 1.50 -18.36 -27.78
N THR A 754 2.47 -18.34 -28.69
CA THR A 754 3.86 -18.69 -28.39
C THR A 754 4.77 -17.50 -28.63
N TYR A 755 5.55 -17.13 -27.62
CA TYR A 755 6.61 -16.13 -27.71
C TYR A 755 7.95 -16.79 -27.97
N ILE A 756 8.76 -16.24 -28.86
CA ILE A 756 10.15 -16.65 -29.08
C ILE A 756 11.08 -15.47 -28.83
N THR A 757 12.24 -15.72 -28.24
CA THR A 757 13.25 -14.67 -28.02
C THR A 757 13.77 -14.12 -29.35
N LYS A 758 13.91 -12.79 -29.45
CA LYS A 758 14.49 -12.13 -30.63
C LYS A 758 15.98 -12.47 -30.80
N HIS A 759 16.67 -12.55 -29.67
CA HIS A 759 18.10 -12.83 -29.58
C HIS A 759 18.35 -14.28 -29.15
N SER A 760 19.54 -14.79 -29.47
CA SER A 760 20.02 -16.07 -28.95
C SER A 760 20.96 -15.87 -27.76
N TYR A 761 20.93 -16.81 -26.82
CA TYR A 761 21.60 -16.74 -25.52
C TYR A 761 22.66 -17.84 -25.38
N HIS A 762 23.58 -17.66 -24.42
CA HIS A 762 24.70 -18.55 -24.04
C HIS A 762 25.84 -18.69 -25.06
N GLY A 763 27.10 -18.73 -24.58
CA GLY A 763 28.39 -18.85 -25.28
C GLY A 763 28.37 -18.93 -26.82
N ASN A 764 28.11 -17.78 -27.46
CA ASN A 764 27.98 -17.52 -28.90
C ASN A 764 26.56 -17.64 -29.51
N GLY A 765 25.51 -17.46 -28.71
CA GLY A 765 24.13 -17.41 -29.20
C GLY A 765 23.63 -18.76 -29.70
N ARG A 766 23.89 -19.84 -28.95
CA ARG A 766 23.57 -21.22 -29.35
C ARG A 766 22.09 -21.56 -29.19
N VAL A 767 21.35 -20.81 -28.37
CA VAL A 767 20.04 -21.20 -27.88
C VAL A 767 19.00 -20.10 -28.03
N GLN A 768 17.77 -20.45 -28.40
CA GLN A 768 16.57 -19.61 -28.32
C GLN A 768 15.56 -20.22 -27.35
N TYR A 769 14.80 -19.37 -26.66
CA TYR A 769 13.74 -19.81 -25.76
C TYR A 769 12.36 -19.54 -26.38
N GLU A 770 11.47 -20.51 -26.25
CA GLU A 770 10.07 -20.42 -26.63
C GLU A 770 9.19 -20.54 -25.38
N PHE A 771 8.25 -19.61 -25.22
CA PHE A 771 7.33 -19.54 -24.09
C PHE A 771 5.90 -19.70 -24.62
N TYR A 772 5.24 -20.77 -24.21
CA TYR A 772 3.84 -21.03 -24.53
C TYR A 772 3.00 -20.98 -23.26
N PHE A 773 1.98 -20.13 -23.24
CA PHE A 773 1.06 -20.01 -22.11
C PHE A 773 -0.34 -20.50 -22.53
N ASN A 774 -0.86 -21.49 -21.82
CA ASN A 774 -2.21 -21.98 -22.04
C ASN A 774 -3.19 -21.31 -21.07
N ASP A 775 -4.04 -20.41 -21.57
CA ASP A 775 -5.01 -19.66 -20.75
C ASP A 775 -6.04 -20.55 -20.05
N GLN A 776 -6.38 -21.73 -20.59
CA GLN A 776 -7.38 -22.63 -19.98
C GLN A 776 -6.81 -23.38 -18.78
N THR A 777 -5.59 -23.88 -18.90
CA THR A 777 -4.92 -24.65 -17.84
C THR A 777 -4.06 -23.78 -16.91
N LYS A 778 -3.83 -22.51 -17.30
CA LYS A 778 -2.88 -21.59 -16.67
C LYS A 778 -1.46 -22.16 -16.55
N CYS A 779 -1.10 -23.07 -17.46
CA CYS A 779 0.20 -23.72 -17.48
C CYS A 779 1.15 -23.00 -18.46
N LEU A 780 2.37 -22.74 -17.99
CA LEU A 780 3.47 -22.23 -18.78
C LEU A 780 4.37 -23.38 -19.24
N THR A 781 4.58 -23.51 -20.55
CA THR A 781 5.57 -24.41 -21.14
C THR A 781 6.74 -23.59 -21.66
N ILE A 782 7.95 -23.98 -21.26
CA ILE A 782 9.20 -23.33 -21.67
C ILE A 782 10.02 -24.35 -22.45
N ASN A 783 10.33 -24.02 -23.71
CA ASN A 783 11.19 -24.84 -24.56
C ASN A 783 12.49 -24.09 -24.86
N GLU A 784 13.57 -24.85 -24.93
CA GLU A 784 14.90 -24.44 -25.32
C GLU A 784 15.22 -25.08 -26.68
N ARG A 785 15.57 -24.26 -27.67
CA ARG A 785 15.93 -24.72 -29.01
C ARG A 785 17.39 -24.43 -29.30
N HIS A 786 18.17 -25.48 -29.56
CA HIS A 786 19.56 -25.37 -29.98
C HIS A 786 19.65 -25.09 -31.48
N ILE A 787 20.27 -23.96 -31.84
CA ILE A 787 20.35 -23.50 -33.24
C ILE A 787 21.26 -24.42 -34.06
N GLN A 788 22.32 -24.96 -33.47
CA GLN A 788 23.32 -25.78 -34.19
C GLN A 788 22.86 -27.23 -34.40
N THR A 789 22.27 -27.86 -33.38
CA THR A 789 21.87 -29.29 -33.45
C THR A 789 20.40 -29.50 -33.79
N ALA A 790 19.59 -28.42 -33.78
CA ALA A 790 18.13 -28.48 -33.87
C ALA A 790 17.50 -29.43 -32.82
N ASP A 791 18.13 -29.56 -31.65
CA ASP A 791 17.56 -30.26 -30.52
C ASP A 791 16.67 -29.33 -29.71
N THR A 792 15.59 -29.90 -29.17
CA THR A 792 14.60 -29.20 -28.36
C THR A 792 14.56 -29.83 -26.97
N PHE A 793 14.71 -28.97 -25.96
CA PHE A 793 14.60 -29.36 -24.56
C PHE A 793 13.38 -28.67 -23.95
N GLN A 794 12.56 -29.44 -23.24
CA GLN A 794 11.40 -28.91 -22.52
C GLN A 794 11.72 -28.84 -21.03
N LEU A 795 11.42 -27.71 -20.39
CA LEU A 795 11.53 -27.56 -18.95
C LEU A 795 10.40 -28.33 -18.27
N ILE A 796 10.76 -29.25 -17.36
CA ILE A 796 9.81 -29.96 -16.52
C ILE A 796 9.63 -29.17 -15.22
N ALA A 797 8.37 -28.96 -14.81
CA ALA A 797 8.07 -28.31 -13.54
C ALA A 797 8.61 -29.16 -12.37
N HIS A 798 9.31 -28.51 -11.43
CA HIS A 798 9.88 -29.17 -10.25
C HIS A 798 8.80 -29.82 -9.36
N THR A 799 7.55 -29.36 -9.45
CA THR A 799 6.39 -29.90 -8.73
C THR A 799 6.11 -31.35 -9.08
N TYR A 800 6.41 -31.79 -10.31
CA TYR A 800 6.23 -33.20 -10.70
C TYR A 800 7.16 -34.15 -9.95
N PHE A 801 8.34 -33.68 -9.54
CA PHE A 801 9.32 -34.49 -8.80
C PHE A 801 9.14 -34.42 -7.28
N GLN A 802 8.23 -33.57 -6.77
CA GLN A 802 7.97 -33.47 -5.34
C GLN A 802 7.45 -34.81 -4.79
N LYS A 803 8.05 -35.28 -3.71
CA LYS A 803 7.80 -36.58 -3.04
C LYS A 803 8.29 -37.83 -3.80
N GLU A 804 8.67 -37.72 -5.07
CA GLU A 804 9.26 -38.82 -5.82
C GLU A 804 10.78 -38.84 -5.71
N LEU A 805 11.42 -37.67 -5.78
CA LEU A 805 12.87 -37.51 -5.62
C LEU A 805 13.23 -36.85 -4.29
N PRO A 806 14.42 -37.15 -3.73
CA PRO A 806 14.96 -36.42 -2.59
C PRO A 806 15.09 -34.92 -2.90
N ASP A 807 14.94 -34.07 -1.88
CA ASP A 807 14.80 -32.62 -2.04
C ASP A 807 15.95 -32.00 -2.84
N ILE A 808 17.20 -32.44 -2.62
CA ILE A 808 18.38 -31.89 -3.30
C ILE A 808 18.31 -31.95 -4.84
N PHE A 809 17.65 -32.99 -5.38
CA PHE A 809 17.48 -33.16 -6.82
C PHE A 809 16.41 -32.24 -7.39
N VAL A 810 15.53 -31.70 -6.54
CA VAL A 810 14.42 -30.82 -6.91
C VAL A 810 14.75 -29.36 -6.60
N SER A 811 15.26 -29.07 -5.40
CA SER A 811 15.48 -27.74 -4.85
C SER A 811 16.72 -27.04 -5.44
N ARG A 812 17.74 -27.78 -5.87
CA ARG A 812 19.02 -27.22 -6.38
C ARG A 812 19.22 -27.31 -7.90
N HIS A 813 18.29 -27.93 -8.62
CA HIS A 813 18.45 -28.19 -10.05
C HIS A 813 17.21 -27.76 -10.85
N SER A 814 17.43 -27.41 -12.12
CA SER A 814 16.39 -27.30 -13.15
C SER A 814 16.38 -28.57 -14.01
N HIS A 815 15.20 -28.99 -14.47
CA HIS A 815 15.00 -30.30 -15.10
C HIS A 815 14.65 -30.14 -16.58
N TRP A 816 15.57 -30.52 -17.46
CA TRP A 816 15.40 -30.33 -18.91
C TRP A 816 15.29 -31.67 -19.63
N MET A 817 14.12 -31.93 -20.21
CA MET A 817 13.86 -33.13 -21.00
C MET A 817 14.28 -32.91 -22.46
N ASN A 818 15.22 -33.71 -22.96
CA ASN A 818 15.43 -33.80 -24.39
C ASN A 818 14.28 -34.61 -25.03
N ILE A 819 13.51 -33.98 -25.92
CA ILE A 819 12.30 -34.56 -26.51
C ILE A 819 12.64 -35.80 -27.36
N LYS A 820 13.80 -35.82 -28.03
CA LYS A 820 14.21 -36.93 -28.91
C LYS A 820 14.75 -38.12 -28.11
N THR A 821 15.63 -37.87 -27.13
CA THR A 821 16.32 -38.96 -26.40
C THR A 821 15.55 -39.46 -25.17
N GLN A 822 14.57 -38.68 -24.67
CA GLN A 822 13.82 -38.96 -23.44
C GLN A 822 14.72 -39.04 -22.20
N ILE A 823 15.71 -38.16 -22.17
CA ILE A 823 16.68 -38.02 -21.09
C ILE A 823 16.40 -36.68 -20.39
N VAL A 824 16.28 -36.72 -19.05
CA VAL A 824 16.16 -35.51 -18.23
C VAL A 824 17.54 -35.14 -17.67
N GLU A 825 17.99 -33.95 -18.01
CA GLU A 825 19.22 -33.36 -17.50
C GLU A 825 18.92 -32.50 -16.27
N PHE A 826 19.66 -32.74 -15.18
CA PHE A 826 19.62 -31.92 -13.99
C PHE A 826 20.68 -30.83 -14.14
N ARG A 827 20.25 -29.66 -14.58
CA ARG A 827 21.12 -28.48 -14.78
C ARG A 827 21.08 -27.60 -13.54
N PRO A 828 21.97 -26.60 -13.39
CA PRO A 828 21.86 -25.62 -12.32
C PRO A 828 20.50 -24.93 -12.31
N ILE A 829 20.07 -24.45 -11.15
CA ILE A 829 18.73 -23.87 -10.98
C ILE A 829 18.58 -22.53 -11.70
N HIS A 830 19.65 -21.74 -11.78
CA HIS A 830 19.61 -20.41 -12.37
C HIS A 830 20.21 -20.39 -13.77
N PHE A 831 19.46 -19.86 -14.74
CA PHE A 831 19.93 -19.81 -16.13
C PHE A 831 21.17 -18.93 -16.34
N LYS A 832 21.52 -18.05 -15.39
CA LYS A 832 22.66 -17.11 -15.49
C LYS A 832 24.00 -17.75 -15.13
N GLU A 833 24.01 -18.99 -14.65
CA GLU A 833 25.26 -19.66 -14.29
C GLU A 833 26.12 -19.93 -15.55
N PRO A 834 27.44 -19.70 -15.49
CA PRO A 834 28.32 -19.76 -16.66
C PRO A 834 28.31 -21.14 -17.34
N ASP A 835 28.18 -22.21 -16.56
CA ASP A 835 28.15 -23.59 -17.05
C ASP A 835 26.72 -24.15 -17.08
N PHE A 836 25.68 -23.32 -17.19
CA PHE A 836 24.27 -23.77 -17.14
C PHE A 836 23.96 -24.89 -18.15
N LEU A 837 24.52 -24.82 -19.36
CA LEU A 837 24.30 -25.82 -20.40
C LEU A 837 25.22 -27.05 -20.27
N ASP A 838 26.40 -26.89 -19.66
CA ASP A 838 27.48 -27.89 -19.67
C ASP A 838 27.51 -28.72 -18.37
N ASN A 839 27.14 -28.11 -17.23
CA ASN A 839 27.13 -28.76 -15.93
C ASN A 839 25.89 -29.63 -15.75
N LYS A 840 26.06 -30.95 -15.90
CA LYS A 840 24.99 -31.96 -15.82
C LYS A 840 25.37 -33.05 -14.81
N PRO A 841 25.39 -32.78 -13.49
CA PRO A 841 25.88 -33.74 -12.49
C PRO A 841 25.04 -35.03 -12.44
N TYR A 842 23.75 -34.95 -12.77
CA TYR A 842 22.82 -36.08 -12.74
C TYR A 842 21.98 -36.15 -14.00
N ILE A 843 21.67 -37.37 -14.41
CA ILE A 843 20.81 -37.68 -15.55
C ILE A 843 19.78 -38.72 -15.14
N LEU A 844 18.51 -38.47 -15.45
CA LEU A 844 17.43 -39.45 -15.35
C LEU A 844 17.09 -39.97 -16.76
N SER A 845 17.22 -41.27 -16.97
CA SER A 845 16.74 -41.91 -18.19
C SER A 845 15.31 -42.39 -17.99
N LEU A 846 14.35 -41.84 -18.72
CA LEU A 846 12.96 -42.31 -18.64
C LEU A 846 12.77 -43.74 -19.14
N LYS A 847 13.71 -44.27 -19.94
CA LYS A 847 13.65 -45.66 -20.45
C LYS A 847 13.93 -46.69 -19.35
N THR A 848 14.85 -46.39 -18.44
CA THR A 848 15.27 -47.30 -17.37
C THR A 848 14.74 -46.91 -16.00
N GLY A 849 14.33 -45.65 -15.81
CA GLY A 849 13.91 -45.09 -14.52
C GLY A 849 15.08 -44.82 -13.56
N TYR A 850 16.33 -44.98 -13.99
CA TYR A 850 17.50 -44.76 -13.15
C TYR A 850 17.96 -43.31 -13.20
N VAL A 851 18.23 -42.75 -12.01
CA VAL A 851 19.02 -41.53 -11.84
C VAL A 851 20.48 -41.94 -11.65
N ILE A 852 21.34 -41.48 -12.55
CA ILE A 852 22.77 -41.79 -12.57
C ILE A 852 23.63 -40.53 -12.51
N THR A 853 24.81 -40.66 -11.90
CA THR A 853 25.86 -39.63 -11.94
C THR A 853 26.55 -39.63 -13.31
N THR A 854 26.96 -38.46 -13.80
CA THR A 854 27.65 -38.31 -15.10
C THR A 854 29.16 -38.49 -15.05
N VAL A 855 29.71 -38.85 -13.88
CA VAL A 855 31.15 -39.00 -13.68
C VAL A 855 31.64 -40.29 -14.37
N ALA A 856 32.46 -40.13 -15.41
CA ALA A 856 32.85 -41.17 -16.37
C ALA A 856 33.44 -42.47 -15.76
N ASN A 857 33.97 -42.43 -14.53
CA ASN A 857 34.65 -43.57 -13.90
C ASN A 857 33.91 -44.15 -12.68
N ASN A 858 32.75 -43.62 -12.28
CA ASN A 858 32.06 -44.07 -11.06
C ASN A 858 30.55 -43.81 -11.12
N VAL A 859 29.84 -44.60 -11.94
CA VAL A 859 28.38 -44.51 -12.09
C VAL A 859 27.72 -44.98 -10.79
N GLN A 860 27.05 -44.05 -10.12
CA GLN A 860 26.27 -44.34 -8.92
C GLN A 860 24.78 -44.28 -9.26
N ILE A 861 23.99 -45.17 -8.66
CA ILE A 861 22.54 -45.26 -8.87
C ILE A 861 21.82 -44.79 -7.60
N LEU A 862 20.82 -43.91 -7.77
CA LEU A 862 19.96 -43.48 -6.66
C LEU A 862 19.04 -44.63 -6.21
N ILE A 863 19.08 -44.94 -4.91
CA ILE A 863 18.18 -45.90 -4.29
C ILE A 863 16.83 -45.23 -4.04
N ASN A 864 15.75 -45.88 -4.50
CA ASN A 864 14.39 -45.38 -4.30
C ASN A 864 14.05 -45.30 -2.79
N GLN A 865 13.59 -44.13 -2.34
CA GLN A 865 13.21 -43.87 -0.95
C GLN A 865 12.05 -44.76 -0.46
N SER A 866 11.24 -45.31 -1.37
CA SER A 866 10.15 -46.24 -1.06
C SER A 866 10.62 -47.69 -0.91
N SER A 867 11.90 -47.99 -1.16
CA SER A 867 12.45 -49.34 -0.98
C SER A 867 12.47 -49.74 0.50
N THR A 868 12.23 -51.03 0.77
CA THR A 868 12.26 -51.59 2.13
C THR A 868 13.62 -51.44 2.80
N PHE A 869 14.70 -51.49 2.02
CA PHE A 869 16.07 -51.26 2.46
C PHE A 869 16.26 -49.83 3.01
N PHE A 870 15.86 -48.81 2.24
CA PHE A 870 15.94 -47.42 2.66
C PHE A 870 15.12 -47.18 3.92
N GLN A 871 13.86 -47.64 3.97
CA GLN A 871 12.96 -47.43 5.11
C GLN A 871 13.54 -48.00 6.41
N LYS A 872 14.04 -49.26 6.39
CA LYS A 872 14.61 -49.90 7.58
C LYS A 872 15.84 -49.16 8.13
N LEU A 873 16.74 -48.70 7.27
CA LEU A 873 17.91 -47.94 7.71
C LEU A 873 17.54 -46.54 8.20
N PHE A 874 16.62 -45.88 7.49
CA PHE A 874 16.13 -44.56 7.85
C PHE A 874 15.46 -44.57 9.22
N ASP A 875 14.46 -45.42 9.43
CA ASP A 875 13.67 -45.46 10.67
C ASP A 875 14.53 -45.82 11.88
N ARG A 876 15.53 -46.69 11.69
CA ARG A 876 16.41 -47.14 12.79
C ARG A 876 17.41 -46.08 13.24
N TYR A 877 18.03 -45.37 12.29
CA TYR A 877 19.18 -44.49 12.57
C TYR A 877 18.96 -43.05 12.14
N PHE A 878 18.61 -42.81 10.87
CA PHE A 878 18.65 -41.47 10.28
C PHE A 878 17.42 -40.60 10.57
N SER A 879 16.29 -41.22 10.95
CA SER A 879 15.11 -40.54 11.50
C SER A 879 15.40 -39.70 12.74
N ARG A 880 16.53 -39.98 13.42
CA ARG A 880 17.03 -39.26 14.59
C ARG A 880 17.82 -38.00 14.23
N LEU A 881 18.14 -37.79 12.95
CA LEU A 881 18.92 -36.63 12.49
C LEU A 881 18.11 -35.75 11.53
N ASP A 882 17.39 -36.35 10.58
CA ASP A 882 16.74 -35.59 9.51
C ASP A 882 15.47 -36.27 8.99
N ASP A 883 14.66 -35.51 8.25
CA ASP A 883 13.43 -35.98 7.64
C ASP A 883 13.72 -36.73 6.33
N LYS A 884 12.84 -37.67 5.98
CA LYS A 884 12.98 -38.54 4.80
C LYS A 884 13.37 -37.80 3.49
N PRO A 885 12.79 -36.64 3.13
CA PRO A 885 13.13 -35.94 1.89
C PRO A 885 14.60 -35.47 1.79
N TYR A 886 15.27 -35.25 2.93
CA TYR A 886 16.64 -34.75 2.99
C TYR A 886 17.68 -35.86 3.11
N VAL A 887 17.26 -37.13 3.10
CA VAL A 887 18.15 -38.29 3.11
C VAL A 887 18.07 -39.01 1.77
N TYR A 888 19.22 -39.20 1.12
CA TYR A 888 19.32 -40.00 -0.10
C TYR A 888 20.47 -40.99 -0.01
N MET A 889 20.32 -42.11 -0.72
CA MET A 889 21.32 -43.18 -0.74
C MET A 889 21.71 -43.49 -2.17
N MET A 890 23.02 -43.55 -2.44
CA MET A 890 23.58 -43.87 -3.74
C MET A 890 24.36 -45.18 -3.64
N SER A 891 24.06 -46.14 -4.52
CA SER A 891 24.84 -47.38 -4.60
C SER A 891 26.00 -47.21 -5.56
N GLY A 892 27.22 -47.49 -5.12
CA GLY A 892 28.42 -47.62 -5.96
C GLY A 892 28.90 -49.06 -6.00
N ASN A 893 29.22 -49.57 -7.20
CA ASN A 893 29.80 -50.90 -7.37
C ASN A 893 31.33 -50.82 -7.36
N ILE A 894 31.97 -51.57 -6.47
CA ILE A 894 33.44 -51.72 -6.42
C ILE A 894 33.88 -53.10 -6.94
N SER A 895 33.04 -54.14 -6.79
CA SER A 895 33.26 -55.49 -7.32
C SER A 895 31.91 -56.20 -7.61
N GLN A 896 31.93 -57.42 -8.17
CA GLN A 896 30.70 -58.22 -8.39
C GLN A 896 30.02 -58.71 -7.08
N THR A 897 30.68 -58.57 -5.92
CA THR A 897 30.21 -59.14 -4.63
C THR A 897 30.13 -58.13 -3.48
N ASP A 898 30.82 -57.00 -3.55
CA ASP A 898 30.76 -55.93 -2.54
C ASP A 898 30.05 -54.68 -3.07
N ILE A 899 28.94 -54.33 -2.42
CA ILE A 899 28.16 -53.12 -2.71
C ILE A 899 28.44 -52.11 -1.59
N ILE A 900 28.85 -50.90 -1.96
CA ILE A 900 28.99 -49.78 -1.04
C ILE A 900 27.84 -48.82 -1.25
N ILE A 901 27.17 -48.47 -0.15
CA ILE A 901 26.04 -47.53 -0.17
C ILE A 901 26.48 -46.26 0.55
N TYR A 902 26.48 -45.17 -0.20
CA TYR A 902 26.76 -43.83 0.31
C TYR A 902 25.44 -43.20 0.73
N ILE A 903 25.33 -42.89 2.02
CA ILE A 903 24.14 -42.32 2.64
C ILE A 903 24.43 -40.84 2.90
N HIS A 904 23.62 -39.96 2.34
CA HIS A 904 23.83 -38.52 2.40
C HIS A 904 22.65 -37.84 3.07
N LEU A 905 22.93 -37.02 4.07
CA LEU A 905 21.97 -36.11 4.70
C LEU A 905 22.19 -34.73 4.09
N SER A 906 21.48 -34.44 2.99
CA SER A 906 21.73 -33.28 2.12
C SER A 906 21.67 -31.95 2.85
N ARG A 907 20.76 -31.84 3.81
CA ARG A 907 20.56 -30.65 4.64
C ARG A 907 21.67 -30.47 5.67
N LEU A 908 22.18 -31.53 6.30
CA LEU A 908 23.25 -31.44 7.31
C LEU A 908 24.66 -31.46 6.70
N GLY A 909 24.81 -31.88 5.45
CA GLY A 909 26.12 -32.07 4.83
C GLY A 909 26.93 -33.23 5.43
N ILE A 910 26.28 -34.15 6.15
CA ILE A 910 26.90 -35.33 6.76
C ILE A 910 26.69 -36.54 5.85
N ALA A 911 27.72 -37.38 5.70
CA ALA A 911 27.65 -38.60 4.93
C ALA A 911 28.12 -39.84 5.72
N PHE A 912 27.48 -40.97 5.43
CA PHE A 912 27.84 -42.26 5.98
C PHE A 912 28.07 -43.28 4.88
N GLU A 913 28.89 -44.27 5.17
CA GLU A 913 29.19 -45.36 4.26
C GLU A 913 28.73 -46.68 4.89
N TYR A 914 27.81 -47.36 4.22
CA TYR A 914 27.38 -48.71 4.58
C TYR A 914 28.07 -49.73 3.68
N ASN A 915 28.79 -50.65 4.32
CA ASN A 915 29.48 -51.74 3.66
C ASN A 915 28.72 -53.06 3.91
N SER A 916 28.29 -53.71 2.81
CA SER A 916 27.45 -54.92 2.88
C SER A 916 28.13 -56.14 3.51
N SER A 917 29.46 -56.26 3.40
CA SER A 917 30.21 -57.41 3.94
C SER A 917 30.50 -57.29 5.44
N THR A 918 30.62 -56.07 5.97
CA THR A 918 30.89 -55.83 7.40
C THR A 918 29.65 -55.52 8.23
N ASN A 919 28.51 -55.14 7.61
CA ASN A 919 27.31 -54.64 8.29
C ASN A 919 27.57 -53.46 9.25
N ILE A 920 28.62 -52.67 8.99
CA ILE A 920 29.00 -51.49 9.78
C ILE A 920 28.69 -50.23 8.94
N ILE A 921 28.08 -49.24 9.59
CA ILE A 921 27.88 -47.89 9.02
C ILE A 921 28.96 -46.98 9.60
N LYS A 922 29.91 -46.57 8.74
CA LYS A 922 31.01 -45.67 9.11
C LYS A 922 30.62 -44.22 8.84
N SER A 923 31.02 -43.30 9.71
CA SER A 923 30.89 -41.86 9.44
C SER A 923 32.03 -41.42 8.53
N ARG A 924 31.74 -40.57 7.55
CA ARG A 924 32.77 -39.98 6.68
C ARG A 924 33.54 -38.86 7.39
N GLU A 925 32.84 -38.07 8.20
CA GLU A 925 33.39 -36.93 8.95
C GLU A 925 34.22 -37.40 10.15
N TYR A 926 33.81 -38.52 10.78
CA TYR A 926 34.51 -39.15 11.90
C TYR A 926 34.98 -40.54 11.51
N SER A 927 36.11 -40.62 10.81
CA SER A 927 36.64 -41.85 10.22
C SER A 927 36.97 -42.96 11.22
N ASP A 928 37.21 -42.61 12.50
CA ASP A 928 37.45 -43.53 13.61
C ASP A 928 36.17 -44.04 14.30
N MET A 929 34.99 -43.63 13.82
CA MET A 929 33.70 -43.85 14.47
C MET A 929 32.70 -44.58 13.56
N CYS A 930 31.85 -45.41 14.17
CA CYS A 930 30.71 -46.05 13.53
C CYS A 930 29.42 -45.80 14.34
N ILE A 931 28.26 -46.02 13.71
CA ILE A 931 26.97 -45.91 14.42
C ILE A 931 26.87 -46.98 15.51
N ASP A 932 26.62 -46.56 16.75
CA ASP A 932 26.45 -47.47 17.88
C ASP A 932 25.19 -48.33 17.68
N LYS A 933 25.26 -49.62 17.97
CA LYS A 933 24.10 -50.51 17.86
C LYS A 933 23.06 -50.19 18.93
N ASP A 934 23.50 -49.73 20.10
CA ASP A 934 22.65 -49.21 21.15
C ASP A 934 22.66 -47.68 21.10
N GLN A 935 21.51 -47.11 20.77
CA GLN A 935 21.35 -45.66 20.66
C GLN A 935 20.82 -45.03 21.95
N TRP A 936 20.86 -45.76 23.07
CA TRP A 936 20.52 -45.25 24.38
C TRP A 936 21.71 -44.57 25.07
N LEU A 937 21.51 -43.34 25.54
CA LEU A 937 22.57 -42.50 26.12
C LEU A 937 22.70 -42.64 27.64
N GLY A 938 21.58 -42.89 28.33
CA GLY A 938 21.48 -42.87 29.80
C GLY A 938 21.23 -41.48 30.42
N THR A 939 21.38 -40.40 29.66
CA THR A 939 20.99 -39.01 29.98
C THR A 939 20.15 -38.43 28.84
N LEU A 940 19.61 -37.21 28.99
CA LEU A 940 18.68 -36.58 28.03
C LEU A 940 17.45 -37.46 27.74
N THR A 941 16.90 -38.08 28.78
CA THR A 941 15.76 -39.00 28.69
C THR A 941 14.59 -38.32 27.98
N GLY A 942 14.01 -39.00 27.00
CA GLY A 942 12.89 -38.47 26.21
C GLY A 942 13.30 -37.67 24.96
N LEU A 943 14.59 -37.37 24.75
CA LEU A 943 15.07 -36.78 23.50
C LEU A 943 14.96 -37.78 22.33
N ARG A 944 14.24 -37.40 21.27
CA ARG A 944 14.03 -38.25 20.08
C ARG A 944 15.12 -38.10 19.00
N PHE A 945 15.78 -36.95 18.97
CA PHE A 945 16.80 -36.63 17.98
C PHE A 945 18.20 -36.75 18.57
N GLY A 946 19.10 -37.39 17.85
CA GLY A 946 20.44 -37.69 18.32
C GLY A 946 20.94 -39.02 17.79
N LEU A 947 22.07 -39.00 17.07
CA LEU A 947 22.74 -40.22 16.61
C LEU A 947 24.02 -40.43 17.40
N LEU A 948 24.09 -41.55 18.10
CA LEU A 948 25.25 -41.95 18.90
C LEU A 948 26.25 -42.73 18.05
N LEU A 949 27.51 -42.34 18.15
CA LEU A 949 28.64 -42.96 17.49
C LEU A 949 29.59 -43.57 18.52
N SER A 950 30.06 -44.78 18.23
CA SER A 950 31.04 -45.53 19.01
C SER A 950 32.34 -45.70 18.21
N PRO A 951 33.51 -45.76 18.88
CA PRO A 951 34.77 -46.00 18.18
C PRO A 951 34.77 -47.37 17.48
N LEU A 952 35.39 -47.43 16.29
CA LEU A 952 35.64 -48.69 15.58
C LEU A 952 36.51 -49.60 16.45
N SER A 953 35.95 -50.69 16.99
CA SER A 953 36.60 -51.53 17.98
C SER A 953 37.97 -52.06 17.53
N THR A 954 39.04 -51.71 18.25
CA THR A 954 40.28 -52.49 18.30
C THR A 954 40.15 -53.58 19.36
N ASN A 955 39.67 -54.76 18.96
CA ASN A 955 39.90 -56.09 19.55
C ASN A 955 40.22 -56.21 21.07
N ASN A 956 39.47 -55.60 21.99
CA ASN A 956 39.57 -55.89 23.43
C ASN A 956 38.18 -55.96 24.08
N TYR A 957 37.61 -57.17 24.09
CA TYR A 957 36.25 -57.50 24.53
C TYR A 957 36.05 -57.59 26.05
N THR A 958 36.81 -56.86 26.87
CA THR A 958 36.80 -57.08 28.34
C THR A 958 36.43 -55.89 29.22
N LEU A 959 36.09 -54.72 28.66
CA LEU A 959 35.58 -53.60 29.46
C LEU A 959 34.34 -52.97 28.79
N ASN A 960 33.20 -53.02 29.47
CA ASN A 960 31.91 -52.38 29.10
C ASN A 960 31.95 -50.84 29.05
N HIS A 961 33.12 -50.22 28.84
CA HIS A 961 33.32 -48.79 28.89
C HIS A 961 34.18 -48.31 27.72
N TYR A 962 33.55 -47.65 26.76
CA TYR A 962 34.24 -46.92 25.71
C TYR A 962 35.01 -45.73 26.33
N PRO A 963 36.19 -45.36 25.81
CA PRO A 963 36.93 -44.21 26.33
C PRO A 963 36.16 -42.89 26.10
N TYR A 964 35.47 -42.78 24.97
CA TYR A 964 34.53 -41.71 24.65
C TYR A 964 33.58 -42.14 23.51
N ARG A 965 32.36 -41.62 23.50
CA ARG A 965 31.37 -41.74 22.41
C ARG A 965 30.98 -40.35 21.92
N LYS A 966 30.53 -40.22 20.67
CA LYS A 966 30.10 -38.92 20.09
C LYS A 966 28.61 -38.95 19.80
N LEU A 967 27.90 -37.91 20.22
CA LEU A 967 26.48 -37.71 19.93
C LEU A 967 26.33 -36.56 18.95
N ILE A 968 25.73 -36.83 17.78
CA ILE A 968 25.38 -35.80 16.80
C ILE A 968 23.92 -35.40 17.01
N VAL A 969 23.65 -34.13 17.27
CA VAL A 969 22.28 -33.59 17.45
C VAL A 969 22.04 -32.44 16.47
N PRO A 970 21.00 -32.50 15.62
CA PRO A 970 20.67 -31.38 14.74
C PRO A 970 20.19 -30.15 15.53
N PHE A 971 20.38 -28.96 14.98
CA PHE A 971 19.83 -27.73 15.54
C PHE A 971 18.39 -27.48 15.05
N GLY A 972 17.56 -26.93 15.93
CA GLY A 972 16.20 -26.49 15.63
C GLY A 972 15.45 -26.00 16.87
N THR A 973 14.16 -25.73 16.71
CA THR A 973 13.29 -25.31 17.82
C THR A 973 12.81 -26.54 18.59
N LEU A 974 13.01 -26.58 19.91
CA LEU A 974 12.59 -27.72 20.72
C LEU A 974 11.09 -27.66 21.03
N GLN A 975 10.42 -28.80 20.84
CA GLN A 975 9.02 -28.99 21.20
C GLN A 975 8.91 -30.15 22.20
N SER A 976 8.15 -29.94 23.27
CA SER A 976 7.89 -30.95 24.29
C SER A 976 6.45 -31.46 24.20
N LYS A 977 6.25 -32.77 24.34
CA LYS A 977 4.93 -33.39 24.51
C LYS A 977 4.97 -34.36 25.67
N ILE A 978 4.01 -34.25 26.59
CA ILE A 978 3.87 -35.19 27.71
C ILE A 978 3.45 -36.55 27.15
N ASN A 979 4.25 -37.58 27.42
CA ASN A 979 3.88 -38.95 27.12
C ASN A 979 3.24 -39.58 28.37
N TYR A 980 1.92 -39.67 28.38
CA TYR A 980 1.16 -40.22 29.51
C TYR A 980 1.51 -41.68 29.83
N CYS A 981 2.04 -42.44 28.86
CA CYS A 981 2.45 -43.84 29.06
C CYS A 981 3.76 -43.98 29.84
N THR A 982 4.71 -43.05 29.65
CA THR A 982 6.03 -43.09 30.31
C THR A 982 6.15 -42.08 31.46
N ASN A 983 5.12 -41.27 31.68
CA ASN A 983 5.07 -40.18 32.65
C ASN A 983 6.30 -39.23 32.57
N HIS A 984 6.87 -39.11 31.37
CA HIS A 984 8.03 -38.30 31.05
C HIS A 984 7.79 -37.59 29.71
N GLN A 985 8.30 -36.38 29.56
CA GLN A 985 8.18 -35.62 28.32
C GLN A 985 9.02 -36.23 27.18
N SER A 986 8.45 -36.23 25.97
CA SER A 986 9.15 -36.54 24.73
C SER A 986 9.53 -35.23 24.06
N VAL A 987 10.82 -35.03 23.81
CA VAL A 987 11.37 -33.82 23.20
C VAL A 987 11.73 -34.10 21.74
N THR A 988 11.16 -33.30 20.84
CA THR A 988 11.41 -33.35 19.40
C THR A 988 12.01 -32.03 18.93
N ILE A 989 12.82 -32.07 17.88
CA ILE A 989 13.43 -30.88 17.28
C ILE A 989 12.66 -30.56 16.00
N ASP A 990 11.95 -29.43 16.00
CA ASP A 990 11.36 -28.91 14.78
C ASP A 990 12.40 -28.10 14.01
N ARG A 991 12.74 -28.62 12.82
CA ARG A 991 13.74 -28.02 11.92
C ARG A 991 13.09 -27.16 10.84
N SER A 992 11.75 -27.17 10.72
CA SER A 992 11.01 -26.39 9.72
C SER A 992 10.90 -24.91 10.08
N SER A 993 10.85 -24.59 11.38
CA SER A 993 10.85 -23.23 11.92
C SER A 993 12.21 -22.53 11.87
N SER A 994 13.29 -23.23 11.51
CA SER A 994 14.68 -22.74 11.51
C SER A 994 15.26 -22.57 10.09
N ILE A 995 14.52 -21.90 9.20
CA ILE A 995 14.91 -21.65 7.79
C ILE A 995 16.27 -20.94 7.66
N LEU A 996 16.68 -20.18 8.68
CA LEU A 996 17.94 -19.44 8.72
C LEU A 996 19.17 -20.35 8.95
N PHE A 997 19.01 -21.50 9.63
CA PHE A 997 20.12 -22.38 10.00
C PHE A 997 19.87 -23.87 9.66
N PRO A 998 19.44 -24.21 8.43
CA PRO A 998 18.99 -25.55 8.11
C PRO A 998 20.14 -26.58 8.16
N HIS A 999 21.39 -26.14 7.99
CA HIS A 999 22.57 -27.00 7.95
C HIS A 999 23.25 -27.22 9.31
N GLN A 1000 22.80 -26.54 10.38
CA GLN A 1000 23.50 -26.55 11.67
C GLN A 1000 23.21 -27.82 12.49
N TYR A 1001 24.26 -28.39 13.09
CA TYR A 1001 24.19 -29.45 14.09
C TYR A 1001 25.30 -29.27 15.13
N PHE A 1002 25.18 -29.94 16.26
CA PHE A 1002 26.15 -29.92 17.36
C PHE A 1002 26.62 -31.33 17.67
N VAL A 1003 27.86 -31.43 18.14
CA VAL A 1003 28.50 -32.69 18.49
C VAL A 1003 28.86 -32.66 19.97
N PHE A 1004 28.39 -33.66 20.70
CA PHE A 1004 28.64 -33.80 22.13
C PHE A 1004 29.46 -35.03 22.42
N ILE A 1005 30.47 -34.90 23.28
CA ILE A 1005 31.33 -36.01 23.71
C ILE A 1005 30.76 -36.59 25.01
N LEU A 1006 30.37 -37.87 24.97
CA LEU A 1006 30.09 -38.67 26.15
C LEU A 1006 31.40 -39.26 26.68
N ASN A 1007 31.79 -38.88 27.89
CA ASN A 1007 32.90 -39.53 28.60
C ASN A 1007 32.35 -40.52 29.63
N ASP A 1008 32.36 -41.81 29.30
CA ASP A 1008 31.75 -42.87 30.12
C ASP A 1008 32.44 -43.05 31.49
N ARG A 1009 33.71 -42.64 31.62
CA ARG A 1009 34.46 -42.67 32.89
C ARG A 1009 34.10 -41.52 33.81
N LEU A 1010 34.03 -40.31 33.27
CA LEU A 1010 33.70 -39.11 34.04
C LEU A 1010 32.19 -38.95 34.25
N LYS A 1011 31.36 -39.66 33.46
CA LYS A 1011 29.90 -39.52 33.45
C LYS A 1011 29.43 -38.11 33.10
N ILE A 1012 30.18 -37.45 32.21
CA ILE A 1012 29.92 -36.08 31.76
C ILE A 1012 29.64 -36.07 30.25
N LEU A 1013 28.68 -35.24 29.86
CA LEU A 1013 28.41 -34.84 28.48
C LEU A 1013 28.94 -33.41 28.25
N GLN A 1014 29.79 -33.22 27.23
CA GLN A 1014 30.46 -31.94 26.94
C GLN A 1014 30.31 -31.55 25.46
N SER A 1015 30.22 -30.26 25.17
CA SER A 1015 30.23 -29.71 23.81
C SER A 1015 31.65 -29.66 23.24
N THR A 1016 31.81 -29.93 21.95
CA THR A 1016 33.05 -29.69 21.21
C THR A 1016 33.20 -28.24 20.74
N ASP A 1017 32.09 -27.51 20.66
CA ASP A 1017 32.01 -26.20 20.03
C ASP A 1017 32.07 -25.07 21.09
N SER A 1018 32.43 -23.85 20.66
CA SER A 1018 32.43 -22.62 21.46
C SER A 1018 30.98 -22.22 21.85
N PRO A 1019 30.73 -21.16 22.66
CA PRO A 1019 29.69 -21.15 23.70
C PRO A 1019 28.27 -21.53 23.26
N THR A 1020 27.91 -21.32 21.98
CA THR A 1020 26.68 -21.81 21.33
C THR A 1020 26.38 -23.29 21.58
N GLY A 1021 27.36 -24.19 21.46
CA GLY A 1021 27.14 -25.63 21.67
C GLY A 1021 26.86 -25.96 23.14
N TRP A 1022 27.52 -25.26 24.07
CA TRP A 1022 27.26 -25.37 25.51
C TRP A 1022 25.87 -24.85 25.88
N LEU A 1023 25.43 -23.74 25.29
CA LEU A 1023 24.07 -23.21 25.44
C LEU A 1023 23.02 -24.20 24.92
N TYR A 1024 23.24 -24.80 23.76
CA TYR A 1024 22.31 -25.79 23.21
C TYR A 1024 22.23 -27.05 24.09
N LEU A 1025 23.37 -27.51 24.61
CA LEU A 1025 23.40 -28.62 25.57
C LEU A 1025 22.63 -28.31 26.86
N ALA A 1026 22.78 -27.09 27.40
CA ALA A 1026 22.03 -26.65 28.57
C ALA A 1026 20.52 -26.62 28.31
N LEU A 1027 20.12 -26.14 27.12
CA LEU A 1027 18.73 -26.16 26.68
C LEU A 1027 18.17 -27.58 26.57
N LEU A 1028 18.93 -28.53 25.99
CA LEU A 1028 18.52 -29.94 25.90
C LEU A 1028 18.31 -30.55 27.29
N HIS A 1029 19.21 -30.31 28.25
CA HIS A 1029 19.05 -30.78 29.63
C HIS A 1029 17.84 -30.14 30.34
N ALA A 1030 17.60 -28.84 30.13
CA ALA A 1030 16.44 -28.15 30.70
C ALA A 1030 15.12 -28.75 30.19
N MET A 1031 15.02 -28.98 28.87
CA MET A 1031 13.83 -29.50 28.20
C MET A 1031 13.59 -30.99 28.42
N THR A 1032 14.61 -31.75 28.84
CA THR A 1032 14.52 -33.19 29.16
C THR A 1032 14.56 -33.47 30.66
N SER A 1033 14.42 -32.44 31.49
CA SER A 1033 14.47 -32.57 32.95
C SER A 1033 13.35 -33.47 33.49
N HIS A 1034 13.58 -34.04 34.68
CA HIS A 1034 12.64 -34.83 35.45
C HIS A 1034 12.89 -34.58 36.95
N PRO A 1035 11.89 -34.72 37.85
CA PRO A 1035 12.12 -34.62 39.30
C PRO A 1035 13.10 -35.66 39.86
N LEU A 1036 13.41 -36.71 39.09
CA LEU A 1036 14.39 -37.73 39.44
C LEU A 1036 15.68 -37.53 38.63
N PRO A 1037 16.86 -37.76 39.24
CA PRO A 1037 18.13 -37.65 38.53
C PRO A 1037 18.24 -38.69 37.42
N ASP A 1038 18.92 -38.34 36.33
CA ASP A 1038 19.19 -39.29 35.24
C ASP A 1038 20.28 -40.32 35.65
N GLN A 1039 20.22 -41.51 35.06
CA GLN A 1039 21.07 -42.64 35.45
C GLN A 1039 22.55 -42.43 35.13
N TYR A 1040 22.86 -41.57 34.16
CA TYR A 1040 24.21 -41.38 33.67
C TYR A 1040 24.94 -40.30 34.48
N THR A 1041 24.36 -39.10 34.60
CA THR A 1041 24.96 -37.95 35.29
C THR A 1041 24.71 -37.96 36.81
N GLY A 1042 23.67 -38.66 37.28
CA GLY A 1042 23.25 -38.61 38.67
C GLY A 1042 22.62 -37.28 39.09
N MET A 1043 22.35 -36.39 38.13
CA MET A 1043 21.71 -35.09 38.34
C MET A 1043 20.39 -35.02 37.58
N THR A 1044 19.48 -34.14 38.01
CA THR A 1044 18.31 -33.78 37.20
C THR A 1044 18.75 -32.92 36.01
N GLY A 1045 17.98 -32.94 34.93
CA GLY A 1045 18.25 -32.09 33.76
C GLY A 1045 18.27 -30.59 34.11
N MET A 1046 17.44 -30.15 35.07
CA MET A 1046 17.45 -28.77 35.56
C MET A 1046 18.77 -28.42 36.26
N GLU A 1047 19.22 -29.24 37.21
CA GLU A 1047 20.50 -29.03 37.90
C GLU A 1047 21.65 -28.99 36.90
N ARG A 1048 21.67 -29.92 35.94
CA ARG A 1048 22.70 -29.95 34.90
C ARG A 1048 22.64 -28.71 34.00
N ALA A 1049 21.46 -28.24 33.62
CA ALA A 1049 21.31 -27.03 32.82
C ALA A 1049 21.83 -25.78 33.55
N PHE A 1050 21.49 -25.60 34.83
CA PHE A 1050 22.00 -24.48 35.63
C PHE A 1050 23.50 -24.56 35.88
N GLN A 1051 24.03 -25.77 36.11
CA GLN A 1051 25.47 -25.99 36.21
C GLN A 1051 26.20 -25.55 34.93
N LEU A 1052 25.64 -25.86 33.75
CA LEU A 1052 26.22 -25.47 32.46
C LEU A 1052 26.11 -23.96 32.22
N LEU A 1053 24.96 -23.34 32.48
CA LEU A 1053 24.73 -21.90 32.27
C LEU A 1053 25.58 -21.02 33.20
N ASN A 1054 25.84 -21.48 34.43
CA ASN A 1054 26.74 -20.83 35.37
C ASN A 1054 28.24 -21.11 35.08
N SER A 1055 28.56 -22.05 34.19
CA SER A 1055 29.94 -22.37 33.83
C SER A 1055 30.50 -21.39 32.81
N ALA A 1056 31.82 -21.18 32.83
CA ALA A 1056 32.50 -20.33 31.85
C ALA A 1056 32.29 -20.76 30.38
N GLY A 1057 31.87 -22.01 30.12
CA GLY A 1057 31.62 -22.51 28.76
C GLY A 1057 30.41 -21.88 28.06
N CYS A 1058 29.44 -21.33 28.80
CA CYS A 1058 28.29 -20.61 28.21
C CYS A 1058 28.52 -19.09 28.09
N TRP A 1059 29.61 -18.58 28.64
CA TRP A 1059 29.92 -17.15 28.65
C TRP A 1059 30.87 -16.83 27.49
N SER A 1060 30.62 -15.72 26.81
CA SER A 1060 31.36 -15.29 25.64
C SER A 1060 32.12 -13.99 25.93
N ASP A 1061 33.35 -13.90 25.46
CA ASP A 1061 34.16 -12.69 25.40
C ASP A 1061 33.88 -11.85 24.14
N GLN A 1062 32.93 -12.30 23.30
CA GLN A 1062 32.46 -11.62 22.09
C GLN A 1062 30.92 -11.54 22.09
N PRO A 1063 30.32 -10.59 21.33
CA PRO A 1063 28.88 -10.55 21.14
C PRO A 1063 28.32 -11.87 20.58
N PHE A 1064 27.21 -12.35 21.13
CA PHE A 1064 26.58 -13.59 20.66
C PHE A 1064 26.09 -13.47 19.21
N ASP A 1065 26.28 -14.55 18.45
CA ASP A 1065 25.73 -14.70 17.10
C ASP A 1065 24.22 -14.99 17.14
N GLU A 1066 23.58 -14.92 15.97
CA GLU A 1066 22.13 -15.09 15.84
C GLU A 1066 21.64 -16.47 16.33
N ILE A 1067 22.45 -17.52 16.17
CA ILE A 1067 22.15 -18.88 16.65
C ILE A 1067 22.15 -18.90 18.18
N SER A 1068 23.17 -18.34 18.84
CA SER A 1068 23.23 -18.28 20.30
C SER A 1068 22.09 -17.44 20.88
N LEU A 1069 21.74 -16.31 20.25
CA LEU A 1069 20.59 -15.50 20.66
C LEU A 1069 19.27 -16.27 20.54
N ASN A 1070 19.09 -17.07 19.49
CA ASN A 1070 17.92 -17.93 19.33
C ASN A 1070 17.83 -18.99 20.45
N ILE A 1071 18.95 -19.66 20.76
CA ILE A 1071 19.03 -20.64 21.85
C ILE A 1071 18.69 -19.99 23.19
N LEU A 1072 19.25 -18.81 23.48
CA LEU A 1072 18.98 -18.06 24.71
C LEU A 1072 17.51 -17.63 24.82
N CYS A 1073 16.85 -17.30 23.71
CA CYS A 1073 15.41 -17.06 23.69
C CYS A 1073 14.61 -18.32 24.05
N GLN A 1074 14.99 -19.47 23.48
CA GLN A 1074 14.34 -20.75 23.80
C GLN A 1074 14.52 -21.08 25.29
N ILE A 1075 15.71 -20.88 25.86
CA ILE A 1075 15.97 -21.05 27.30
C ILE A 1075 15.08 -20.11 28.13
N ALA A 1076 15.04 -18.83 27.78
CA ALA A 1076 14.24 -17.84 28.49
C ALA A 1076 12.73 -18.16 28.47
N SER A 1077 12.23 -18.75 27.38
CA SER A 1077 10.82 -19.15 27.23
C SER A 1077 10.38 -20.33 28.12
N ILE A 1078 11.32 -21.00 28.78
CA ILE A 1078 11.04 -22.06 29.77
C ILE A 1078 10.50 -21.45 31.07
N SER A 1079 10.93 -20.23 31.44
CA SER A 1079 10.38 -19.53 32.59
C SER A 1079 8.90 -19.17 32.36
N PRO A 1080 8.05 -19.28 33.39
CA PRO A 1080 6.65 -18.91 33.26
C PRO A 1080 6.49 -17.41 33.02
N LYS A 1081 5.41 -17.02 32.34
CA LYS A 1081 5.10 -15.61 32.11
C LYS A 1081 4.40 -15.06 33.36
N VAL A 1082 4.83 -13.89 33.82
CA VAL A 1082 4.34 -13.29 35.06
C VAL A 1082 3.96 -11.84 34.82
N ASP A 1083 2.72 -11.49 35.19
CA ASP A 1083 2.13 -10.16 35.05
C ASP A 1083 1.15 -9.85 36.20
N TYR A 1084 0.57 -8.65 36.23
CA TYR A 1084 -0.48 -8.29 37.18
C TYR A 1084 -1.87 -8.31 36.52
N TYR A 1085 -2.91 -8.68 37.28
CA TYR A 1085 -4.31 -8.62 36.85
C TYR A 1085 -5.11 -7.58 37.65
N PRO A 1086 -5.91 -6.72 36.98
CA PRO A 1086 -5.95 -6.43 35.53
C PRO A 1086 -4.72 -5.65 35.01
N GLU A 1087 -4.51 -5.62 33.68
CA GLU A 1087 -3.27 -5.24 32.94
C GLU A 1087 -2.67 -3.84 33.19
N LYS A 1088 -3.18 -3.06 34.15
CA LYS A 1088 -2.66 -1.73 34.50
C LYS A 1088 -2.63 -1.45 36.01
N THR A 1089 -2.85 -2.48 36.84
CA THR A 1089 -2.97 -2.33 38.29
C THR A 1089 -2.09 -3.36 38.99
N THR A 1090 -1.28 -2.95 39.98
CA THR A 1090 -0.38 -3.84 40.75
C THR A 1090 -1.11 -4.51 41.93
N ILE A 1091 -2.23 -5.19 41.67
CA ILE A 1091 -3.14 -5.69 42.73
C ILE A 1091 -3.02 -7.21 42.92
N ILE A 1092 -3.06 -8.00 41.83
CA ILE A 1092 -3.03 -9.48 41.90
C ILE A 1092 -1.94 -9.99 40.97
N GLU A 1093 -1.04 -10.83 41.49
CA GLU A 1093 -0.01 -11.52 40.72
C GLU A 1093 -0.64 -12.65 39.88
N LYS A 1094 -0.38 -12.66 38.57
CA LYS A 1094 -0.84 -13.67 37.63
C LYS A 1094 0.37 -14.40 37.06
N ILE A 1095 0.40 -15.72 37.25
CA ILE A 1095 1.44 -16.61 36.70
C ILE A 1095 0.80 -17.45 35.60
N ASP A 1096 1.22 -17.23 34.36
CA ASP A 1096 0.85 -18.01 33.19
C ASP A 1096 1.96 -19.04 32.91
N TRP A 1097 1.76 -20.27 33.39
CA TRP A 1097 2.65 -21.39 33.12
C TRP A 1097 2.57 -21.80 31.65
N ASN A 1098 3.70 -22.17 31.06
CA ASN A 1098 3.77 -22.64 29.69
C ASN A 1098 3.00 -23.96 29.54
N SER A 1099 1.93 -23.94 28.74
CA SER A 1099 1.07 -25.10 28.49
C SER A 1099 1.61 -26.07 27.43
N ASN A 1100 2.76 -25.76 26.80
CA ASN A 1100 3.31 -26.53 25.69
C ASN A 1100 4.12 -27.76 26.17
N GLY A 1101 3.47 -28.62 26.97
CA GLY A 1101 3.96 -29.96 27.28
C GLY A 1101 5.12 -30.06 28.27
N LEU A 1102 5.52 -28.96 28.93
CA LEU A 1102 6.51 -28.97 30.02
C LEU A 1102 5.80 -29.07 31.38
N PRO A 1103 6.20 -30.01 32.27
CA PRO A 1103 5.72 -30.07 33.65
C PRO A 1103 5.99 -28.77 34.44
N TYR A 1104 5.06 -28.38 35.31
CA TYR A 1104 5.18 -27.16 36.13
C TYR A 1104 6.44 -27.13 36.99
N SER A 1105 6.86 -28.28 37.51
CA SER A 1105 8.06 -28.42 38.35
C SER A 1105 9.37 -28.10 37.62
N MET A 1106 9.36 -27.93 36.29
CA MET A 1106 10.54 -27.70 35.47
C MET A 1106 10.66 -26.26 34.95
N GLN A 1107 9.60 -25.47 35.11
CA GLN A 1107 9.54 -24.08 34.64
C GLN A 1107 10.13 -23.14 35.71
N HIS A 1108 11.45 -23.17 35.82
CA HIS A 1108 12.20 -22.41 36.82
C HIS A 1108 12.20 -20.90 36.51
N PHE A 1109 11.93 -20.03 37.51
CA PHE A 1109 11.88 -18.56 37.31
C PHE A 1109 13.23 -17.93 36.89
N GLY A 1110 14.34 -18.63 37.16
CA GLY A 1110 15.70 -18.17 36.87
C GLY A 1110 16.19 -18.31 35.42
N TYR A 1111 15.53 -19.12 34.55
CA TYR A 1111 16.02 -19.31 33.16
C TYR A 1111 16.02 -18.01 32.35
N TYR A 1112 14.97 -17.19 32.46
CA TYR A 1112 14.93 -15.86 31.84
C TYR A 1112 16.03 -14.94 32.39
N LEU A 1113 16.23 -14.94 33.71
CA LEU A 1113 17.18 -14.05 34.39
C LEU A 1113 18.63 -14.34 33.98
N ILE A 1114 19.01 -15.62 33.89
CA ILE A 1114 20.36 -16.02 33.46
C ILE A 1114 20.58 -15.81 31.97
N ALA A 1115 19.59 -16.10 31.12
CA ALA A 1115 19.67 -15.83 29.68
C ALA A 1115 19.85 -14.33 29.40
N LYS A 1116 19.09 -13.48 30.10
CA LYS A 1116 19.23 -12.02 30.00
C LYS A 1116 20.62 -11.55 30.45
N LYS A 1117 21.12 -12.03 31.60
CA LYS A 1117 22.46 -11.68 32.09
C LYS A 1117 23.57 -12.06 31.10
N LEU A 1118 23.45 -13.23 30.45
CA LEU A 1118 24.39 -13.66 29.39
C LEU A 1118 24.37 -12.70 28.20
N ILE A 1119 23.17 -12.32 27.73
CA ILE A 1119 23.01 -11.35 26.63
C ILE A 1119 23.61 -9.99 27.02
N ASP A 1120 23.22 -9.45 28.16
CA ASP A 1120 23.68 -8.14 28.65
C ASP A 1120 25.21 -8.13 28.79
N SER A 1121 25.80 -9.21 29.34
CA SER A 1121 27.26 -9.34 29.48
C SER A 1121 27.96 -9.41 28.12
N SER A 1122 27.40 -10.13 27.15
CA SER A 1122 27.97 -10.19 25.79
C SER A 1122 27.92 -8.85 25.06
N GLN A 1123 26.88 -8.05 25.31
CA GLN A 1123 26.70 -6.73 24.67
C GLN A 1123 27.70 -5.69 25.16
N ILE A 1124 28.29 -5.87 26.35
CA ILE A 1124 29.39 -5.01 26.85
C ILE A 1124 30.57 -5.05 25.86
N PHE A 1125 30.79 -6.17 25.17
CA PHE A 1125 31.89 -6.32 24.23
C PHE A 1125 31.62 -5.73 22.84
N ASN A 1126 30.40 -5.21 22.55
CA ASN A 1126 30.03 -4.68 21.22
C ASN A 1126 30.97 -3.57 20.71
N PHE A 1127 31.60 -2.80 21.58
CA PHE A 1127 32.51 -1.72 21.16
C PHE A 1127 33.84 -2.22 20.56
N MET A 1128 34.24 -3.47 20.86
CA MET A 1128 35.52 -4.05 20.38
C MET A 1128 35.39 -4.76 19.03
N TYR A 1129 34.16 -4.98 18.55
CA TYR A 1129 33.90 -5.71 17.32
C TYR A 1129 33.30 -4.75 16.28
N PRO A 1130 33.58 -4.93 14.97
CA PRO A 1130 32.98 -4.13 13.91
C PRO A 1130 31.46 -4.15 14.08
N SER A 1131 30.79 -3.03 13.80
CA SER A 1131 29.33 -2.91 13.89
C SER A 1131 28.65 -3.93 12.98
N LEU A 1132 28.49 -5.16 13.48
CA LEU A 1132 27.66 -6.18 12.89
C LEU A 1132 26.29 -5.55 12.76
N LYS A 1133 25.67 -5.67 11.57
CA LYS A 1133 24.33 -5.15 11.26
C LYS A 1133 23.46 -5.30 12.50
N SER A 1134 22.93 -4.20 13.03
CA SER A 1134 22.22 -4.16 14.32
C SER A 1134 21.26 -5.34 14.44
N TYR A 1135 21.69 -6.43 15.07
CA TYR A 1135 20.84 -7.57 15.27
C TYR A 1135 19.80 -7.11 16.28
N LYS A 1136 18.54 -7.00 15.85
CA LYS A 1136 17.45 -6.63 16.74
C LYS A 1136 17.48 -7.64 17.88
N THR A 1137 17.71 -7.17 19.10
CA THR A 1137 17.47 -7.98 20.29
C THR A 1137 16.05 -8.55 20.16
N PRO A 1138 15.85 -9.87 20.28
CA PRO A 1138 14.54 -10.48 20.11
C PRO A 1138 13.50 -9.76 20.98
N GLU A 1139 12.27 -9.58 20.47
CA GLU A 1139 11.21 -8.79 21.12
C GLU A 1139 10.97 -9.16 22.59
N LEU A 1140 11.22 -10.44 22.93
CA LEU A 1140 11.17 -11.00 24.29
C LEU A 1140 11.98 -10.21 25.33
N PHE A 1141 13.09 -9.57 24.91
CA PHE A 1141 13.98 -8.81 25.79
C PHE A 1141 13.82 -7.28 25.66
N GLN A 1142 12.86 -6.79 24.85
CA GLN A 1142 12.62 -5.35 24.60
C GLN A 1142 11.62 -4.69 25.58
N GLY A 1143 11.44 -5.25 26.78
CA GLY A 1143 10.85 -4.54 27.93
C GLY A 1143 9.33 -4.40 27.99
N LYS A 1144 8.56 -5.05 27.09
CA LYS A 1144 7.07 -5.02 27.13
C LYS A 1144 6.40 -6.37 27.36
N ILE A 1145 7.13 -7.49 27.28
CA ILE A 1145 6.52 -8.84 27.22
C ILE A 1145 6.51 -9.54 28.58
N GLN A 1146 7.43 -9.25 29.50
CA GLN A 1146 7.56 -9.95 30.78
C GLN A 1146 7.90 -8.98 31.93
N ASN A 1147 7.22 -9.09 33.07
CA ASN A 1147 7.45 -8.24 34.24
C ASN A 1147 8.67 -8.69 35.05
N GLU A 1148 9.84 -8.18 34.70
CA GLU A 1148 11.13 -8.61 35.30
C GLU A 1148 11.23 -8.38 36.81
N LEU A 1149 10.64 -7.30 37.33
CA LEU A 1149 10.66 -7.00 38.76
C LEU A 1149 9.87 -8.04 39.55
N LEU A 1150 8.70 -8.41 39.02
CA LEU A 1150 7.86 -9.44 39.62
C LEU A 1150 8.49 -10.83 39.50
N LEU A 1151 9.15 -11.13 38.36
CA LEU A 1151 9.89 -12.37 38.17
C LEU A 1151 11.08 -12.51 39.14
N LYS A 1152 11.85 -11.43 39.38
CA LYS A 1152 12.93 -11.41 40.38
C LYS A 1152 12.41 -11.64 41.79
N LYS A 1153 11.26 -11.04 42.13
CA LYS A 1153 10.58 -11.26 43.41
C LYS A 1153 10.18 -12.73 43.58
N LEU A 1154 9.49 -13.32 42.59
CA LEU A 1154 9.09 -14.73 42.64
C LEU A 1154 10.29 -15.68 42.68
N TYR A 1155 11.35 -15.42 41.91
CA TYR A 1155 12.58 -16.20 42.04
C TYR A 1155 13.10 -16.17 43.49
N TRP A 1156 13.11 -14.99 44.11
CA TRP A 1156 13.58 -14.82 45.49
C TRP A 1156 12.69 -15.54 46.52
N ASP A 1157 11.37 -15.42 46.36
CA ASP A 1157 10.39 -16.06 47.26
C ASP A 1157 10.48 -17.60 47.20
N TYR A 1158 10.81 -18.16 46.04
CA TYR A 1158 10.99 -19.61 45.84
C TYR A 1158 12.45 -20.08 45.95
N ARG A 1159 13.40 -19.19 46.22
CA ARG A 1159 14.85 -19.48 46.21
C ARG A 1159 15.23 -20.72 47.01
N ASP A 1160 14.71 -20.83 48.23
CA ASP A 1160 15.08 -21.91 49.14
C ASP A 1160 14.40 -23.25 48.80
N SER A 1161 13.42 -23.25 47.89
CA SER A 1161 12.83 -24.47 47.34
C SER A 1161 13.69 -25.12 46.24
N TYR A 1162 14.68 -24.41 45.70
CA TYR A 1162 15.58 -24.93 44.67
C TYR A 1162 16.85 -25.55 45.27
N ASN A 1163 17.31 -26.66 44.66
CA ASN A 1163 18.62 -27.24 44.94
C ASN A 1163 19.71 -26.16 44.73
N PRO A 1164 20.71 -26.03 45.62
CA PRO A 1164 21.84 -25.10 45.43
C PRO A 1164 22.49 -25.12 44.04
N ILE A 1165 22.53 -26.28 43.37
CA ILE A 1165 23.10 -26.42 42.01
C ILE A 1165 22.20 -25.76 40.95
N ALA A 1166 20.89 -25.70 41.20
CA ALA A 1166 19.88 -25.10 40.32
C ALA A 1166 19.59 -23.61 40.64
N ARG A 1167 20.43 -22.95 41.45
CA ARG A 1167 20.28 -21.51 41.77
C ARG A 1167 21.06 -20.62 40.79
N LEU A 1168 20.68 -19.34 40.76
CA LEU A 1168 21.47 -18.30 40.09
C LEU A 1168 22.82 -18.12 40.81
N SER A 1169 23.81 -17.57 40.10
CA SER A 1169 25.11 -17.28 40.70
C SER A 1169 24.99 -16.32 41.88
N VAL A 1170 25.93 -16.40 42.82
CA VAL A 1170 25.95 -15.55 44.03
C VAL A 1170 25.93 -14.06 43.68
N GLU A 1171 26.62 -13.68 42.62
CA GLU A 1171 26.64 -12.30 42.09
C GLU A 1171 25.26 -11.86 41.60
N MET A 1172 24.55 -12.71 40.86
CA MET A 1172 23.20 -12.42 40.39
C MET A 1172 22.19 -12.34 41.54
N GLU A 1173 22.32 -13.19 42.56
CA GLU A 1173 21.47 -13.12 43.75
C GLU A 1173 21.73 -11.81 44.54
N ALA A 1174 22.99 -11.36 44.62
CA ALA A 1174 23.33 -10.08 45.23
C ALA A 1174 22.76 -8.88 44.44
N ASP A 1175 22.79 -8.92 43.11
CA ASP A 1175 22.19 -7.90 42.23
C ASP A 1175 20.67 -7.75 42.47
N ILE A 1176 19.97 -8.87 42.73
CA ILE A 1176 18.52 -8.87 43.04
C ILE A 1176 18.24 -8.20 44.41
N LEU A 1177 19.14 -8.33 45.38
CA LEU A 1177 19.00 -7.71 46.71
C LEU A 1177 19.26 -6.20 46.72
N CYS A 1178 20.21 -5.72 45.91
CA CYS A 1178 20.64 -4.32 45.90
C CYS A 1178 19.60 -3.31 45.36
N THR A 1179 18.45 -3.76 44.84
CA THR A 1179 17.44 -2.89 44.20
C THR A 1179 16.46 -2.17 45.16
N LYS A 1180 16.70 -2.20 46.49
CA LYS A 1180 15.87 -1.51 47.50
C LYS A 1180 16.62 -0.39 48.23
N ALA A 1181 16.54 0.82 47.71
CA ALA A 1181 16.57 2.06 48.49
C ALA A 1181 15.43 2.94 47.95
N VAL A 1182 14.38 3.29 48.72
CA VAL A 1182 14.35 4.53 49.50
C VAL A 1182 13.05 4.65 50.34
N LYS A 1183 13.25 5.22 51.54
CA LYS A 1183 12.43 6.02 52.49
C LYS A 1183 11.31 5.41 53.37
N VAL A 1184 11.63 5.54 54.65
CA VAL A 1184 10.87 5.38 55.90
C VAL A 1184 9.66 6.33 55.97
N TYR A 1185 8.53 5.80 56.47
CA TYR A 1185 7.48 6.59 57.11
C TYR A 1185 6.92 5.83 58.32
N ASN A 1186 7.03 6.43 59.51
CA ASN A 1186 6.57 5.91 60.79
C ASN A 1186 5.05 6.11 60.95
N PRO A 1187 4.37 5.21 61.67
CA PRO A 1187 3.45 5.68 62.69
C PRO A 1187 3.64 5.04 64.08
N THR A 1188 3.49 5.93 65.04
CA THR A 1188 3.36 5.87 66.49
C THR A 1188 2.90 4.58 67.17
N VAL A 1189 3.63 4.25 68.24
CA VAL A 1189 3.31 3.34 69.34
C VAL A 1189 2.05 3.78 70.11
N ASN A 1190 1.15 2.85 70.42
CA ASN A 1190 0.30 2.96 71.61
C ASN A 1190 0.11 1.61 72.33
N ARG A 1191 0.64 1.61 73.56
CA ARG A 1191 0.41 0.84 74.80
C ARG A 1191 -0.29 -0.54 74.77
N CYS A 1192 0.42 -1.47 75.43
CA CYS A 1192 -0.01 -2.73 76.01
C CYS A 1192 -1.29 -2.64 76.85
N LEU A 1193 -2.02 -3.76 77.01
CA LEU A 1193 -2.09 -4.55 78.26
C LEU A 1193 -3.14 -5.68 78.17
N HIS A 1194 -2.73 -6.88 78.61
CA HIS A 1194 -3.52 -7.98 79.19
C HIS A 1194 -4.64 -8.64 78.35
N SER A 1195 -5.05 -9.88 78.57
CA SER A 1195 -4.47 -11.13 79.09
C SER A 1195 -5.57 -12.18 78.98
N THR A 1196 -5.16 -13.43 78.73
CA THR A 1196 -5.74 -14.69 79.24
C THR A 1196 -7.14 -15.18 78.82
N ASN A 1197 -7.10 -16.41 78.27
CA ASN A 1197 -7.91 -17.61 78.58
C ASN A 1197 -9.41 -17.60 78.21
N TYR A 1198 -10.08 -18.69 77.81
CA TYR A 1198 -9.93 -20.13 78.05
C TYR A 1198 -10.59 -20.91 76.88
N SER A 1199 -10.21 -22.18 76.71
CA SER A 1199 -10.91 -23.18 75.89
C SER A 1199 -12.14 -23.78 76.58
N ALA A 1200 -13.19 -24.16 75.83
CA ALA A 1200 -13.56 -25.57 75.54
C ALA A 1200 -15.04 -25.76 75.11
N THR A 1201 -15.25 -26.89 74.42
CA THR A 1201 -16.48 -27.71 74.23
C THR A 1201 -17.44 -27.53 73.02
N ARG A 1202 -17.26 -28.47 72.05
CA ARG A 1202 -18.17 -29.53 71.55
C ARG A 1202 -19.47 -29.23 70.75
N LEU A 1203 -19.46 -29.82 69.54
CA LEU A 1203 -20.40 -30.80 68.91
C LEU A 1203 -21.77 -30.35 68.32
N VAL A 1204 -21.93 -30.69 67.02
CA VAL A 1204 -22.91 -31.65 66.42
C VAL A 1204 -24.13 -31.14 65.61
N ASP A 1205 -24.12 -31.62 64.36
CA ASP A 1205 -25.17 -32.12 63.46
C ASP A 1205 -26.15 -31.27 62.64
N ASP A 1206 -26.29 -31.77 61.40
CA ASP A 1206 -27.45 -31.79 60.49
C ASP A 1206 -27.77 -30.51 59.69
N LEU A 1207 -28.12 -30.52 58.40
CA LEU A 1207 -28.61 -31.57 57.50
C LEU A 1207 -28.54 -31.04 56.04
N TYR A 1208 -28.52 -31.97 55.07
CA TYR A 1208 -28.86 -31.77 53.66
C TYR A 1208 -30.17 -30.96 53.45
N ASN A 1209 -30.24 -30.10 52.41
CA ASN A 1209 -31.42 -29.98 51.50
C ASN A 1209 -31.27 -28.90 50.40
N ASN A 1210 -31.73 -29.27 49.19
CA ASN A 1210 -32.03 -28.46 47.98
C ASN A 1210 -30.82 -28.08 47.10
N GLY A 1211 -30.70 -28.45 45.81
CA GLY A 1211 -31.70 -28.76 44.81
C GLY A 1211 -31.71 -27.67 43.71
N ASP A 1212 -31.29 -28.06 42.50
CA ASP A 1212 -31.50 -27.42 41.18
C ASP A 1212 -30.32 -26.74 40.46
N VAL A 1213 -29.93 -27.38 39.36
CA VAL A 1213 -29.19 -26.81 38.22
C VAL A 1213 -30.20 -26.69 37.08
N ASP A 1214 -30.37 -25.49 36.54
CA ASP A 1214 -31.06 -25.28 35.26
C ASP A 1214 -30.05 -24.69 34.25
N LEU A 1215 -29.58 -25.54 33.34
CA LEU A 1215 -28.78 -25.17 32.18
C LEU A 1215 -29.50 -25.65 30.92
N ARG A 1216 -30.47 -24.85 30.46
CA ARG A 1216 -30.91 -24.83 29.07
C ARG A 1216 -30.40 -23.54 28.45
N ASP A 1217 -29.29 -23.64 27.73
CA ASP A 1217 -29.01 -22.89 26.49
C ASP A 1217 -27.52 -22.91 26.18
N CYS A 1218 -27.06 -23.99 25.56
CA CYS A 1218 -25.81 -24.01 24.79
C CYS A 1218 -25.86 -25.12 23.71
N SER A 1219 -27.02 -25.30 23.06
CA SER A 1219 -27.19 -26.30 21.99
C SER A 1219 -26.70 -25.84 20.61
N ASN A 1220 -26.00 -24.72 20.50
CA ASN A 1220 -25.63 -24.14 19.19
C ASN A 1220 -24.11 -23.91 19.03
N GLN A 1221 -23.26 -24.87 19.43
CA GLN A 1221 -21.86 -24.89 18.98
C GLN A 1221 -21.48 -26.28 18.47
N HIS A 1222 -21.43 -26.41 17.14
CA HIS A 1222 -21.01 -27.59 16.41
C HIS A 1222 -19.49 -27.57 16.18
N TRP A 1223 -18.72 -28.20 17.06
CA TRP A 1223 -17.31 -28.49 16.81
C TRP A 1223 -17.00 -29.99 17.07
N LEU A 1224 -16.55 -30.65 16.00
CA LEU A 1224 -15.90 -31.98 15.90
C LEU A 1224 -16.77 -33.22 15.54
N PRO A 1225 -16.19 -34.15 14.72
CA PRO A 1225 -16.85 -34.79 13.60
C PRO A 1225 -16.97 -36.31 13.83
N LEU A 1226 -17.65 -36.67 14.91
CA LEU A 1226 -18.11 -38.05 15.18
C LEU A 1226 -19.60 -38.09 15.60
N SER A 1227 -20.29 -36.95 15.49
CA SER A 1227 -21.73 -36.80 15.72
C SER A 1227 -22.60 -37.04 14.48
N GLN A 1228 -22.00 -37.33 13.32
CA GLN A 1228 -22.73 -37.39 12.05
C GLN A 1228 -23.19 -38.79 11.64
N TRP A 1229 -22.83 -39.87 12.35
CA TRP A 1229 -23.06 -41.24 11.83
C TRP A 1229 -23.71 -42.25 12.80
N LEU A 1230 -24.26 -41.81 13.94
CA LEU A 1230 -25.10 -42.65 14.82
C LEU A 1230 -26.35 -41.89 15.24
N THR A 1231 -27.45 -42.13 14.54
CA THR A 1231 -28.73 -41.40 14.63
C THR A 1231 -29.80 -42.10 15.45
N ASP A 1232 -29.43 -42.97 16.40
CA ASP A 1232 -30.38 -43.63 17.31
C ASP A 1232 -30.02 -43.41 18.79
N LYS A 1233 -30.79 -42.52 19.43
CA LYS A 1233 -30.64 -42.06 20.82
C LYS A 1233 -30.85 -43.19 21.85
N ASN A 1234 -31.41 -44.33 21.46
CA ASN A 1234 -31.70 -45.46 22.36
C ASN A 1234 -30.60 -46.54 22.40
N LYS A 1235 -29.64 -46.56 21.47
CA LYS A 1235 -28.51 -47.53 21.52
C LYS A 1235 -27.31 -47.04 22.34
N LEU A 1236 -27.06 -45.74 22.40
CA LEU A 1236 -25.97 -45.15 23.22
C LEU A 1236 -26.24 -45.20 24.74
N LYS A 1237 -27.53 -45.19 25.14
CA LYS A 1237 -27.95 -45.23 26.55
C LYS A 1237 -27.90 -46.65 27.16
N ASN A 1238 -28.06 -47.70 26.35
CA ASN A 1238 -27.99 -49.09 26.80
C ASN A 1238 -26.56 -49.63 26.93
N ILE A 1239 -25.60 -49.10 26.16
CA ILE A 1239 -24.19 -49.49 26.22
C ILE A 1239 -23.51 -48.96 27.50
N TRP A 1240 -23.84 -47.74 27.92
CA TRP A 1240 -23.28 -47.13 29.13
C TRP A 1240 -23.85 -47.68 30.45
N ILE A 1241 -25.11 -48.12 30.46
CA ILE A 1241 -25.78 -48.71 31.64
C ILE A 1241 -25.39 -50.19 31.82
N GLY A 1242 -25.05 -50.90 30.74
CA GLY A 1242 -24.51 -52.27 30.80
C GLY A 1242 -23.07 -52.34 31.32
N LEU A 1243 -22.22 -51.39 30.90
CA LEU A 1243 -20.80 -51.35 31.32
C LEU A 1243 -20.62 -50.96 32.80
N LEU A 1244 -21.44 -50.06 33.34
CA LEU A 1244 -21.38 -49.71 34.77
C LEU A 1244 -21.89 -50.84 35.69
N LYS A 1245 -22.82 -51.69 35.23
CA LYS A 1245 -23.35 -52.83 36.02
C LYS A 1245 -22.49 -54.10 35.94
N LEU A 1246 -21.56 -54.19 34.99
CA LEU A 1246 -20.61 -55.29 34.87
C LEU A 1246 -19.35 -55.05 35.72
N VAL A 1247 -18.88 -53.80 35.81
CA VAL A 1247 -17.66 -53.41 36.56
C VAL A 1247 -17.86 -53.52 38.08
N ASP A 1248 -19.08 -53.28 38.58
CA ASP A 1248 -19.40 -53.38 40.02
C ASP A 1248 -19.70 -54.82 40.48
N ARG A 1249 -20.08 -55.71 39.55
CA ARG A 1249 -20.33 -57.14 39.82
C ARG A 1249 -19.07 -58.01 39.82
N ILE A 1250 -18.00 -57.58 39.15
CA ILE A 1250 -16.73 -58.34 39.12
C ILE A 1250 -15.81 -57.97 40.29
N LYS A 1251 -16.02 -56.81 40.94
CA LYS A 1251 -15.24 -56.41 42.12
C LYS A 1251 -15.64 -57.11 43.43
N THR A 1252 -16.77 -57.80 43.48
CA THR A 1252 -17.35 -58.32 44.74
C THR A 1252 -17.39 -59.85 44.86
N VAL A 1253 -16.90 -60.62 43.88
CA VAL A 1253 -16.79 -62.07 44.01
C VAL A 1253 -15.47 -62.58 43.44
N ALA A 1254 -14.48 -62.76 44.33
CA ALA A 1254 -13.42 -63.78 44.31
C ALA A 1254 -12.13 -63.25 44.95
N THR A 1255 -12.12 -63.18 46.26
CA THR A 1255 -10.92 -63.43 47.07
C THR A 1255 -10.47 -64.88 46.84
N GLY A 1256 -9.25 -65.09 46.35
CA GLY A 1256 -8.67 -66.43 46.30
C GLY A 1256 -7.46 -66.53 45.39
N ASN A 1257 -6.34 -66.95 45.98
CA ASN A 1257 -5.03 -67.25 45.42
C ASN A 1257 -4.97 -67.88 44.01
N HIS A 1258 -3.78 -67.69 43.40
CA HIS A 1258 -3.18 -68.36 42.24
C HIS A 1258 -3.61 -67.82 40.86
N THR A 1259 -2.84 -66.91 40.26
CA THR A 1259 -1.59 -67.10 39.47
C THR A 1259 -1.78 -67.86 38.15
N ASP A 1260 -1.41 -67.17 37.06
CA ASP A 1260 -1.01 -67.67 35.73
C ASP A 1260 -2.00 -68.01 34.61
N ASP A 1261 -3.31 -68.14 34.81
CA ASP A 1261 -4.19 -68.56 33.68
C ASP A 1261 -5.32 -67.59 33.26
N VAL A 1262 -5.38 -66.35 33.77
CA VAL A 1262 -6.30 -65.31 33.20
C VAL A 1262 -5.57 -64.29 32.32
N LYS A 1263 -4.24 -64.38 32.21
CA LYS A 1263 -3.48 -63.79 31.09
C LYS A 1263 -3.61 -64.58 29.78
N ARG A 1264 -4.49 -65.60 29.68
CA ARG A 1264 -4.68 -66.43 28.46
C ARG A 1264 -6.00 -66.23 27.72
N LEU A 1265 -6.79 -65.24 28.12
CA LEU A 1265 -7.98 -64.77 27.41
C LEU A 1265 -8.01 -63.23 27.43
N GLU A 1266 -6.88 -62.52 27.49
CA GLU A 1266 -6.16 -62.08 26.27
C GLU A 1266 -6.99 -62.14 24.98
N GLY A 1267 -7.39 -60.94 24.56
CA GLY A 1267 -8.11 -60.57 23.36
C GLY A 1267 -8.29 -59.06 23.38
#